data_AF-A0A945KXP7-F1
#
_entry.id   AF-A0A945KXP7-F1
#
_cell.length_a   1.000
_cell.length_b   1.000
_cell.length_c   1.000
_cell.angle_alpha   90.00
_cell.angle_beta   90.00
_cell.angle_gamma   90.00
#
_symmetry.space_group_name_H-M   'P 1'
#
loop_
_entity.id
_entity.type
_entity.pdbx_description
1 polymer ?
#
loop_
_entity_poly.entity_id
_entity_poly.type
_entity_poly.pdbx_seq_one_letter_code
_entity_poly.pdbx_strand_id
1 'polypeptide(L)'
;MTEEVQHKPLDCAFESVQDVFALNIDQAVEHLTVDSLDEYYQGAEFLSKIGQGDKLSIAFLKTMPWVGEHFGDGSIKKITDFTYNKICRTPNKPAVEIFLNSFIIVVDHINKDQLDEYLALIEYHLSKTTFSIHGIHDTHPSPSLIALLGNINLLLEQLDFKGIYEWIDYGLRYFKDHPERQQEFFTLTTPDSKAVFQRQRKGLLFSDIERPINLFQRALWKTDYMYAPYSPDFEKLEHFSPYIEDEIIRLPDIYSDLNGVNGCRRYMALVAHLVAHQQFTTKIVADNASPQQRFFAEVFEDARVEYLAIKQYPGLKKLWLSLIPIVNEFDCDNTNQSCLRHRAIMLTRALLDDEHPYKNKVILDYVDKFKTLMGAGESSTSDSLTLGLGYLIKTRGPSDALAKVYFEGTEVTYRDDNRSMWVFIEEFDEDDEIFQHETTPDDEEVETIPPHYYDEWDYAYESYKPDWAAVYERLHTHTDASKIDRILDKHSALVKQLKKVLDLLKPQNKKRVRYQEEGAELDLDIALRSVIDIKNGSQPDTRINIDFEHDSRSVSVLLLLDLSQSLNEVVGSSGRTILELSQEAVSLLAWAVEQLGDNFAIAGFNSDTRQKVMYYHIKGYSESWDDTVKSRLADLKAEFSTRMGAAIRHGAHYLDLQQSDKKLMLILTDGEPADIDIHDPKALIQDTHKAVQEVQQKGMYPYCISLDKRADEYIADIFGSHYSVIDRIESLPKELPQLFLSLTK
;
A
#
# COMPACT_ATOMS: atom_id res chain seq x y z
N MET A 1 0.72 -45.97 -42.32
CA MET A 1 1.28 -45.20 -43.44
C MET A 1 0.56 -43.87 -43.43
N THR A 2 1.04 -42.95 -42.60
CA THR A 2 0.67 -41.54 -42.70
C THR A 2 1.32 -41.01 -43.97
N GLU A 3 0.53 -40.43 -44.87
CA GLU A 3 1.06 -39.75 -46.05
C GLU A 3 1.98 -38.61 -45.57
N GLU A 4 3.26 -38.62 -45.97
CA GLU A 4 4.15 -37.48 -45.78
C GLU A 4 3.56 -36.31 -46.57
N VAL A 5 2.99 -35.34 -45.85
CA VAL A 5 2.55 -34.07 -46.45
C VAL A 5 3.80 -33.37 -46.95
N GLN A 6 3.97 -33.29 -48.28
CA GLN A 6 5.08 -32.55 -48.89
C GLN A 6 4.81 -31.06 -48.83
N HIS A 7 5.43 -30.38 -47.86
CA HIS A 7 5.37 -28.93 -47.72
C HIS A 7 6.26 -28.23 -48.76
N LYS A 8 5.90 -26.99 -49.13
CA LYS A 8 6.73 -26.13 -49.99
C LYS A 8 8.07 -25.89 -49.27
N PRO A 9 9.23 -26.07 -49.94
CA PRO A 9 10.53 -25.76 -49.34
C PRO A 9 10.71 -24.25 -49.17
N LEU A 10 11.35 -23.84 -48.08
CA LEU A 10 11.67 -22.44 -47.78
C LEU A 10 12.84 -21.95 -48.65
N ASP A 11 12.69 -20.86 -49.38
CA ASP A 11 13.78 -20.25 -50.17
C ASP A 11 14.75 -19.46 -49.27
N CYS A 12 15.62 -20.19 -48.57
CA CYS A 12 16.61 -19.68 -47.62
C CYS A 12 17.96 -20.41 -47.76
N ALA A 13 19.06 -19.67 -47.67
CA ALA A 13 20.42 -20.22 -47.79
C ALA A 13 21.03 -20.70 -46.45
N PHE A 14 20.39 -20.39 -45.31
CA PHE A 14 20.88 -20.78 -43.99
C PHE A 14 20.36 -22.17 -43.60
N GLU A 15 21.27 -23.12 -43.40
CA GLU A 15 20.95 -24.49 -42.95
C GLU A 15 20.21 -24.49 -41.60
N SER A 16 20.67 -23.66 -40.65
CA SER A 16 20.03 -23.48 -39.33
C SER A 16 18.57 -23.01 -39.41
N VAL A 17 18.22 -22.20 -40.41
CA VAL A 17 16.84 -21.73 -40.63
C VAL A 17 15.99 -22.84 -41.25
N GLN A 18 16.56 -23.62 -42.17
CA GLN A 18 15.88 -24.76 -42.77
C GLN A 18 15.57 -25.85 -41.73
N ASP A 19 16.50 -26.11 -40.80
CA ASP A 19 16.30 -27.06 -39.69
C ASP A 19 15.13 -26.64 -38.79
N VAL A 20 15.09 -25.36 -38.38
CA VAL A 20 14.01 -24.83 -37.54
C VAL A 20 12.69 -24.81 -38.30
N PHE A 21 12.69 -24.46 -39.59
CA PHE A 21 11.51 -24.50 -40.43
C PHE A 21 10.91 -25.91 -40.49
N ALA A 22 11.74 -26.94 -40.70
CA ALA A 22 11.29 -28.33 -40.75
C ALA A 22 10.63 -28.78 -39.44
N LEU A 23 11.08 -28.25 -38.29
CA LEU A 23 10.49 -28.55 -36.98
C LEU A 23 9.15 -27.84 -36.70
N ASN A 24 8.87 -26.71 -37.36
CA ASN A 24 7.70 -25.87 -37.04
C ASN A 24 6.65 -25.84 -38.17
N ILE A 25 6.95 -26.33 -39.38
CA ILE A 25 6.03 -26.23 -40.53
C ILE A 25 4.75 -27.04 -40.36
N ASP A 26 4.82 -28.25 -39.78
CA ASP A 26 3.63 -29.07 -39.53
C ASP A 26 2.64 -28.32 -38.62
N GLN A 27 3.18 -27.68 -37.59
CA GLN A 27 2.42 -26.84 -36.68
C GLN A 27 1.84 -25.60 -37.39
N ALA A 28 2.63 -24.92 -38.22
CA ALA A 28 2.15 -23.77 -38.98
C ALA A 28 0.99 -24.16 -39.93
N VAL A 29 1.03 -25.33 -40.55
CA VAL A 29 -0.04 -25.82 -41.43
C VAL A 29 -1.29 -26.21 -40.65
N GLU A 30 -1.15 -26.73 -39.43
CA GLU A 30 -2.28 -27.09 -38.57
C GLU A 30 -3.04 -25.86 -38.05
N HIS A 31 -2.31 -24.79 -37.69
CA HIS A 31 -2.87 -23.64 -36.98
C HIS A 31 -3.19 -22.42 -37.88
N LEU A 32 -2.59 -22.32 -39.08
CA LEU A 32 -2.76 -21.15 -39.96
C LEU A 32 -3.75 -21.39 -41.10
N THR A 33 -4.41 -20.32 -41.53
CA THR A 33 -5.15 -20.29 -42.80
C THR A 33 -4.20 -20.31 -43.99
N VAL A 34 -4.72 -20.51 -45.20
CA VAL A 34 -3.92 -20.47 -46.44
C VAL A 34 -3.23 -19.11 -46.63
N ASP A 35 -3.94 -18.02 -46.36
CA ASP A 35 -3.42 -16.65 -46.51
C ASP A 35 -2.35 -16.36 -45.44
N SER A 36 -2.60 -16.72 -44.19
CA SER A 36 -1.61 -16.59 -43.10
C SER A 36 -0.38 -17.48 -43.30
N LEU A 37 -0.54 -18.67 -43.88
CA LEU A 37 0.57 -19.55 -44.21
C LEU A 37 1.45 -18.95 -45.31
N ASP A 38 0.86 -18.32 -46.33
CA ASP A 38 1.64 -17.59 -47.35
C ASP A 38 2.40 -16.41 -46.75
N GLU A 39 1.79 -15.66 -45.82
CA GLU A 39 2.48 -14.62 -45.05
C GLU A 39 3.66 -15.15 -44.23
N TYR A 40 3.49 -16.32 -43.60
CA TYR A 40 4.53 -17.00 -42.84
C TYR A 40 5.74 -17.37 -43.72
N TYR A 41 5.50 -17.94 -44.90
CA TYR A 41 6.56 -18.22 -45.87
C TYR A 41 7.27 -16.94 -46.33
N GLN A 42 6.50 -15.94 -46.76
CA GLN A 42 7.05 -14.69 -47.28
C GLN A 42 7.87 -13.94 -46.23
N GLY A 43 7.40 -13.88 -44.98
CA GLY A 43 8.09 -13.23 -43.88
C GLY A 43 9.41 -13.92 -43.53
N ALA A 44 9.43 -15.25 -43.44
CA ALA A 44 10.64 -16.02 -43.14
C ALA A 44 11.70 -15.88 -44.24
N GLU A 45 11.30 -15.97 -45.51
CA GLU A 45 12.19 -15.75 -46.66
C GLU A 45 12.72 -14.32 -46.69
N PHE A 46 11.86 -13.32 -46.50
CA PHE A 46 12.25 -11.92 -46.47
C PHE A 46 13.30 -11.64 -45.37
N LEU A 47 13.03 -12.08 -44.14
CA LEU A 47 13.95 -11.88 -43.00
C LEU A 47 15.30 -12.60 -43.19
N SER A 48 15.34 -13.69 -43.96
CA SER A 48 16.61 -14.36 -44.27
C SER A 48 17.45 -13.61 -45.31
N LYS A 49 16.79 -12.87 -46.22
CA LYS A 49 17.42 -12.17 -47.35
C LYS A 49 17.91 -10.76 -47.01
N ILE A 50 17.46 -10.17 -45.90
CA ILE A 50 17.88 -8.81 -45.48
C ILE A 50 19.32 -8.73 -44.92
N GLY A 51 20.06 -9.84 -44.90
CA GLY A 51 21.50 -9.85 -44.54
C GLY A 51 21.79 -9.61 -43.06
N GLN A 52 20.83 -9.91 -42.19
CA GLN A 52 20.92 -9.60 -40.75
C GLN A 52 21.28 -10.80 -39.86
N GLY A 53 21.55 -11.97 -40.46
CA GLY A 53 21.82 -13.25 -39.77
C GLY A 53 20.61 -14.18 -39.79
N ASP A 54 20.81 -15.42 -39.35
CA ASP A 54 19.82 -16.49 -39.29
C ASP A 54 18.85 -16.38 -38.09
N LYS A 55 19.33 -15.80 -36.97
CA LYS A 55 18.57 -15.66 -35.72
C LYS A 55 17.19 -15.03 -35.87
N LEU A 56 17.04 -14.03 -36.75
CA LEU A 56 15.78 -13.33 -36.96
C LEU A 56 14.72 -14.24 -37.57
N SER A 57 15.08 -14.95 -38.63
CA SER A 57 14.21 -15.94 -39.26
C SER A 57 13.89 -17.09 -38.30
N ILE A 58 14.86 -17.52 -37.49
CA ILE A 58 14.63 -18.56 -36.48
C ILE A 58 13.61 -18.12 -35.43
N ALA A 59 13.73 -16.91 -34.89
CA ALA A 59 12.77 -16.36 -33.92
C ALA A 59 11.38 -16.24 -34.56
N PHE A 60 11.30 -15.70 -35.78
CA PHE A 60 10.06 -15.57 -36.54
C PHE A 60 9.36 -16.92 -36.77
N LEU A 61 10.11 -17.94 -37.23
CA LEU A 61 9.56 -19.27 -37.50
C LEU A 61 8.96 -19.93 -36.25
N LYS A 62 9.53 -19.67 -35.07
CA LYS A 62 9.04 -20.24 -33.81
C LYS A 62 7.76 -19.58 -33.29
N THR A 63 7.57 -18.28 -33.57
CA THR A 63 6.51 -17.50 -32.91
C THR A 63 5.30 -17.23 -33.78
N MET A 64 5.49 -17.05 -35.09
CA MET A 64 4.41 -16.60 -35.98
C MET A 64 3.25 -17.59 -36.20
N PRO A 65 3.40 -18.93 -36.07
CA PRO A 65 2.25 -19.83 -36.11
C PRO A 65 1.18 -19.49 -35.07
N TRP A 66 1.60 -19.22 -33.82
CA TRP A 66 0.71 -18.84 -32.72
C TRP A 66 0.07 -17.47 -32.92
N VAL A 67 0.84 -16.53 -33.48
CA VAL A 67 0.37 -15.18 -33.79
C VAL A 67 -0.73 -15.22 -34.86
N GLY A 68 -0.51 -15.94 -35.96
CA GLY A 68 -1.49 -16.04 -37.03
C GLY A 68 -2.76 -16.76 -36.59
N GLU A 69 -2.66 -17.77 -35.73
CA GLU A 69 -3.83 -18.44 -35.14
C GLU A 69 -4.67 -17.49 -34.26
N HIS A 70 -3.99 -16.70 -33.41
CA HIS A 70 -4.67 -15.82 -32.49
C HIS A 70 -5.27 -14.59 -33.16
N PHE A 71 -4.44 -13.81 -33.88
CA PHE A 71 -4.80 -12.52 -34.47
C PHE A 71 -5.43 -12.64 -35.87
N GLY A 72 -5.26 -13.78 -36.55
CA GLY A 72 -5.82 -14.04 -37.88
C GLY A 72 -5.02 -13.42 -39.03
N ASP A 73 -5.65 -13.41 -40.22
CA ASP A 73 -5.00 -13.03 -41.48
C ASP A 73 -4.52 -11.57 -41.50
N GLY A 74 -3.37 -11.32 -42.14
CA GLY A 74 -2.72 -10.00 -42.18
C GLY A 74 -1.85 -9.67 -40.97
N SER A 75 -1.96 -10.42 -39.87
CA SER A 75 -1.20 -10.16 -38.65
C SER A 75 0.30 -10.42 -38.81
N ILE A 76 0.66 -11.55 -39.41
CA ILE A 76 2.05 -11.96 -39.65
C ILE A 76 2.73 -10.92 -40.53
N LYS A 77 2.09 -10.53 -41.64
CA LYS A 77 2.60 -9.49 -42.53
C LYS A 77 2.79 -8.15 -41.80
N LYS A 78 1.82 -7.70 -41.00
CA LYS A 78 1.94 -6.47 -40.21
C LYS A 78 3.17 -6.49 -39.30
N ILE A 79 3.42 -7.61 -38.62
CA ILE A 79 4.57 -7.78 -37.72
C ILE A 79 5.88 -7.80 -38.52
N THR A 80 5.93 -8.47 -39.67
CA THR A 80 7.08 -8.42 -40.58
C THR A 80 7.39 -6.99 -41.02
N ASP A 81 6.38 -6.26 -41.48
CA ASP A 81 6.51 -4.89 -41.94
C ASP A 81 6.95 -3.95 -40.81
N PHE A 82 6.38 -4.09 -39.61
CA PHE A 82 6.77 -3.31 -38.43
C PHE A 82 8.23 -3.60 -38.05
N THR A 83 8.58 -4.88 -37.93
CA THR A 83 9.93 -5.33 -37.57
C THR A 83 10.98 -4.72 -38.49
N TYR A 84 10.73 -4.76 -39.80
CA TYR A 84 11.66 -4.22 -40.78
C TYR A 84 11.72 -2.69 -40.74
N ASN A 85 10.57 -2.02 -40.82
CA ASN A 85 10.50 -0.58 -41.01
C ASN A 85 10.82 0.22 -39.74
N LYS A 86 10.48 -0.31 -38.56
CA LYS A 86 10.61 0.41 -37.28
C LYS A 86 11.82 -0.01 -36.46
N ILE A 87 12.31 -1.25 -36.61
CA ILE A 87 13.43 -1.76 -35.80
C ILE A 87 14.66 -2.02 -36.66
N CYS A 88 14.61 -2.91 -37.66
CA CYS A 88 15.79 -3.33 -38.44
C CYS A 88 16.48 -2.20 -39.21
N ARG A 89 15.73 -1.18 -39.64
CA ARG A 89 16.26 -0.02 -40.37
C ARG A 89 16.82 1.09 -39.47
N THR A 90 16.82 0.87 -38.16
CA THR A 90 17.34 1.79 -37.15
C THR A 90 18.52 1.15 -36.40
N PRO A 91 19.26 1.90 -35.56
CA PRO A 91 20.27 1.32 -34.68
C PRO A 91 19.72 0.26 -33.69
N ASN A 92 18.39 0.16 -33.52
CA ASN A 92 17.73 -0.79 -32.62
C ASN A 92 17.72 -2.26 -33.09
N LYS A 93 18.40 -2.59 -34.20
CA LYS A 93 18.52 -3.97 -34.70
C LYS A 93 18.79 -5.04 -33.62
N PRO A 94 19.62 -4.83 -32.58
CA PRO A 94 19.84 -5.84 -31.55
C PRO A 94 18.58 -6.27 -30.78
N ALA A 95 17.52 -5.45 -30.76
CA ALA A 95 16.27 -5.75 -30.05
C ALA A 95 15.30 -6.64 -30.83
N VAL A 96 15.53 -6.88 -32.13
CA VAL A 96 14.57 -7.57 -33.00
C VAL A 96 14.28 -9.00 -32.53
N GLU A 97 15.31 -9.74 -32.10
CA GLU A 97 15.14 -11.12 -31.63
C GLU A 97 14.23 -11.17 -30.39
N ILE A 98 14.46 -10.27 -29.42
CA ILE A 98 13.63 -10.17 -28.21
C ILE A 98 12.21 -9.71 -28.55
N PHE A 99 12.06 -8.76 -29.47
CA PHE A 99 10.75 -8.32 -29.95
C PHE A 99 9.95 -9.46 -30.60
N LEU A 100 10.55 -10.23 -31.51
CA LEU A 100 9.86 -11.35 -32.17
C LEU A 100 9.52 -12.48 -31.18
N ASN A 101 10.43 -12.77 -30.23
CA ASN A 101 10.18 -13.76 -29.18
C ASN A 101 9.09 -13.31 -28.19
N SER A 102 8.92 -12.00 -27.97
CA SER A 102 7.87 -11.48 -27.08
C SER A 102 6.46 -11.89 -27.50
N PHE A 103 6.23 -12.17 -28.79
CA PHE A 103 4.90 -12.53 -29.28
C PHE A 103 4.35 -13.84 -28.72
N ILE A 104 5.20 -14.73 -28.21
CA ILE A 104 4.76 -15.91 -27.46
C ILE A 104 3.92 -15.47 -26.25
N ILE A 105 4.38 -14.44 -25.55
CA ILE A 105 3.72 -13.87 -24.37
C ILE A 105 2.54 -12.98 -24.77
N VAL A 106 2.71 -12.15 -25.80
CA VAL A 106 1.70 -11.18 -26.23
C VAL A 106 0.39 -11.88 -26.62
N VAL A 107 0.47 -13.02 -27.32
CA VAL A 107 -0.70 -13.81 -27.73
C VAL A 107 -1.56 -14.22 -26.53
N ASP A 108 -0.94 -14.54 -25.39
CA ASP A 108 -1.65 -14.99 -24.19
C ASP A 108 -2.33 -13.84 -23.42
N HIS A 109 -1.88 -12.58 -23.61
CA HIS A 109 -2.28 -11.45 -22.76
C HIS A 109 -3.15 -10.39 -23.45
N ILE A 110 -3.13 -10.29 -24.79
CA ILE A 110 -3.89 -9.26 -25.50
C ILE A 110 -5.00 -9.85 -26.38
N ASN A 111 -6.10 -9.12 -26.54
CA ASN A 111 -7.21 -9.57 -27.37
C ASN A 111 -6.88 -9.53 -28.87
N LYS A 112 -7.62 -10.30 -29.67
CA LYS A 112 -7.39 -10.49 -31.12
C LYS A 112 -7.41 -9.19 -31.92
N ASP A 113 -8.10 -8.16 -31.44
CA ASP A 113 -8.24 -6.85 -32.08
C ASP A 113 -7.19 -5.82 -31.60
N GLN A 114 -6.35 -6.16 -30.63
CA GLN A 114 -5.42 -5.23 -29.98
C GLN A 114 -3.98 -5.26 -30.51
N LEU A 115 -3.72 -6.00 -31.60
CA LEU A 115 -2.38 -6.06 -32.20
C LEU A 115 -1.87 -4.66 -32.60
N ASP A 116 -2.75 -3.82 -33.17
CA ASP A 116 -2.38 -2.47 -33.60
C ASP A 116 -2.08 -1.56 -32.39
N GLU A 117 -2.76 -1.75 -31.25
CA GLU A 117 -2.50 -1.01 -30.00
C GLU A 117 -1.12 -1.36 -29.43
N TYR A 118 -0.76 -2.65 -29.42
CA TYR A 118 0.54 -3.12 -28.98
C TYR A 118 1.68 -2.59 -29.86
N LEU A 119 1.53 -2.69 -31.18
CA LEU A 119 2.53 -2.17 -32.12
C LEU A 119 2.68 -0.64 -31.99
N ALA A 120 1.59 0.08 -31.81
CA ALA A 120 1.61 1.53 -31.57
C ALA A 120 2.35 1.88 -30.27
N LEU A 121 2.21 1.07 -29.21
CA LEU A 121 2.91 1.27 -27.94
C LEU A 121 4.43 1.12 -28.08
N ILE A 122 4.87 0.08 -28.79
CA ILE A 122 6.30 -0.12 -29.08
C ILE A 122 6.85 0.99 -29.97
N GLU A 123 6.08 1.42 -30.99
CA GLU A 123 6.45 2.56 -31.83
C GLU A 123 6.55 3.86 -31.04
N TYR A 124 5.63 4.08 -30.10
CA TYR A 124 5.65 5.25 -29.24
C TYR A 124 6.95 5.30 -28.42
N HIS A 125 7.29 4.22 -27.71
CA HIS A 125 8.53 4.14 -26.93
C HIS A 125 9.78 4.38 -27.81
N LEU A 126 9.83 3.72 -28.97
CA LEU A 126 10.92 3.88 -29.96
C LEU A 126 11.08 5.34 -30.40
N SER A 127 9.97 6.01 -30.73
CA SER A 127 9.97 7.40 -31.22
C SER A 127 10.50 8.41 -30.20
N LYS A 128 10.45 8.07 -28.91
CA LYS A 128 10.89 8.94 -27.81
C LYS A 128 12.31 8.66 -27.35
N THR A 129 12.81 7.44 -27.57
CA THR A 129 14.09 6.97 -27.02
C THR A 129 15.18 6.80 -28.07
N THR A 130 14.81 6.71 -29.34
CA THR A 130 15.77 6.70 -30.46
C THR A 130 16.07 8.14 -30.85
N PHE A 131 17.34 8.54 -30.86
CA PHE A 131 17.71 9.93 -31.18
C PHE A 131 18.89 10.06 -32.15
N SER A 132 18.89 11.20 -32.84
CA SER A 132 19.93 11.62 -33.77
C SER A 132 20.64 12.85 -33.23
N ILE A 133 21.99 12.85 -33.19
CA ILE A 133 22.75 14.03 -32.75
C ILE A 133 22.64 15.17 -33.79
N HIS A 134 22.43 14.83 -35.07
CA HIS A 134 22.44 15.79 -36.18
C HIS A 134 21.08 15.90 -36.90
N GLY A 135 20.04 15.22 -36.41
CA GLY A 135 18.67 15.32 -36.93
C GLY A 135 18.41 14.71 -38.32
N ILE A 136 19.38 13.99 -38.90
CA ILE A 136 19.30 13.47 -40.29
C ILE A 136 19.15 11.94 -40.32
N HIS A 137 19.85 11.23 -39.43
CA HIS A 137 19.78 9.77 -39.29
C HIS A 137 19.82 9.38 -37.82
N ASP A 138 18.98 8.44 -37.41
CA ASP A 138 19.03 7.84 -36.07
C ASP A 138 20.43 7.22 -35.87
N THR A 139 21.20 7.80 -34.96
CA THR A 139 22.61 7.41 -34.71
C THR A 139 22.76 6.57 -33.45
N HIS A 140 21.83 6.68 -32.50
CA HIS A 140 21.88 5.94 -31.24
C HIS A 140 20.65 5.05 -31.08
N PRO A 141 20.83 3.79 -30.66
CA PRO A 141 19.72 2.92 -30.31
C PRO A 141 19.03 3.45 -29.05
N SER A 142 17.76 3.10 -28.89
CA SER A 142 17.03 3.21 -27.64
C SER A 142 17.79 2.49 -26.53
N PRO A 143 18.14 3.18 -25.42
CA PRO A 143 18.83 2.55 -24.30
C PRO A 143 17.89 1.62 -23.51
N SER A 144 16.56 1.81 -23.61
CA SER A 144 15.57 1.12 -22.77
C SER A 144 14.68 0.10 -23.48
N LEU A 145 14.68 0.02 -24.81
CA LEU A 145 13.77 -0.87 -25.54
C LEU A 145 13.93 -2.35 -25.15
N ILE A 146 15.17 -2.81 -25.00
CA ILE A 146 15.44 -4.20 -24.59
C ILE A 146 14.94 -4.46 -23.17
N ALA A 147 15.12 -3.49 -22.26
CA ALA A 147 14.62 -3.59 -20.88
C ALA A 147 13.09 -3.62 -20.83
N LEU A 148 12.42 -2.76 -21.62
CA LEU A 148 10.96 -2.76 -21.78
C LEU A 148 10.44 -4.12 -22.27
N LEU A 149 11.00 -4.63 -23.37
CA LEU A 149 10.58 -5.90 -23.96
C LEU A 149 10.88 -7.10 -23.05
N GLY A 150 11.97 -7.03 -22.26
CA GLY A 150 12.30 -8.05 -21.27
C GLY A 150 11.26 -8.20 -20.16
N ASN A 151 10.52 -7.13 -19.85
CA ASN A 151 9.47 -7.11 -18.82
C ASN A 151 8.04 -7.10 -19.40
N ILE A 152 7.88 -7.35 -20.70
CA ILE A 152 6.58 -7.20 -21.36
C ILE A 152 5.51 -8.17 -20.85
N ASN A 153 5.92 -9.35 -20.35
CA ASN A 153 5.01 -10.29 -19.68
C ASN A 153 4.34 -9.62 -18.49
N LEU A 154 5.15 -9.14 -17.55
CA LEU A 154 4.68 -8.51 -16.33
C LEU A 154 3.86 -7.24 -16.61
N LEU A 155 4.25 -6.46 -17.63
CA LEU A 155 3.52 -5.26 -18.05
C LEU A 155 2.13 -5.59 -18.60
N LEU A 156 2.02 -6.55 -19.51
CA LEU A 156 0.73 -6.91 -20.13
C LEU A 156 -0.17 -7.71 -19.17
N GLU A 157 0.40 -8.42 -18.22
CA GLU A 157 -0.33 -9.14 -17.19
C GLU A 157 -1.03 -8.20 -16.20
N GLN A 158 -0.40 -7.07 -15.85
CA GLN A 158 -0.84 -6.25 -14.71
C GLN A 158 -1.33 -4.85 -15.06
N LEU A 159 -0.92 -4.32 -16.21
CA LEU A 159 -1.29 -3.00 -16.68
C LEU A 159 -2.14 -3.11 -17.94
N ASP A 160 -3.13 -2.24 -18.07
CA ASP A 160 -3.74 -2.01 -19.38
C ASP A 160 -2.82 -1.12 -20.24
N PHE A 161 -3.10 -1.02 -21.55
CA PHE A 161 -2.27 -0.21 -22.45
C PHE A 161 -2.10 1.22 -21.96
N LYS A 162 -3.15 1.82 -21.37
CA LYS A 162 -3.08 3.16 -20.80
C LYS A 162 -2.08 3.21 -19.63
N GLY A 163 -2.14 2.28 -18.70
CA GLY A 163 -1.20 2.17 -17.59
C GLY A 163 0.24 1.98 -18.06
N ILE A 164 0.46 1.18 -19.12
CA ILE A 164 1.79 1.02 -19.71
C ILE A 164 2.27 2.33 -20.36
N TYR A 165 1.40 3.07 -21.05
CA TYR A 165 1.73 4.39 -21.60
C TYR A 165 2.14 5.38 -20.51
N GLU A 166 1.39 5.46 -19.42
CA GLU A 166 1.70 6.35 -18.29
C GLU A 166 3.03 5.96 -17.61
N TRP A 167 3.27 4.65 -17.43
CA TRP A 167 4.54 4.15 -16.91
C TRP A 167 5.72 4.47 -17.83
N ILE A 168 5.56 4.30 -19.15
CA ILE A 168 6.55 4.70 -20.15
C ILE A 168 6.80 6.21 -20.08
N ASP A 169 5.75 7.03 -20.11
CA ASP A 169 5.87 8.48 -20.09
C ASP A 169 6.57 8.99 -18.84
N TYR A 170 6.33 8.35 -17.68
CA TYR A 170 7.05 8.65 -16.46
C TYR A 170 8.54 8.40 -16.61
N GLY A 171 8.94 7.18 -17.00
CA GLY A 171 10.35 6.82 -17.17
C GLY A 171 11.07 7.72 -18.18
N LEU A 172 10.39 8.08 -19.27
CA LEU A 172 10.93 8.96 -20.30
C LEU A 172 11.03 10.42 -19.84
N ARG A 173 10.10 10.89 -19.01
CA ARG A 173 10.09 12.28 -18.51
C ARG A 173 11.25 12.55 -17.56
N TYR A 174 11.51 11.64 -16.62
CA TYR A 174 12.47 11.87 -15.54
C TYR A 174 13.90 11.43 -15.87
N PHE A 175 14.06 10.46 -16.77
CA PHE A 175 15.37 9.91 -17.12
C PHE A 175 15.80 10.20 -18.56
N LYS A 176 15.17 11.19 -19.21
CA LYS A 176 15.42 11.55 -20.62
C LYS A 176 16.90 11.76 -20.94
N ASP A 177 17.60 12.50 -20.09
CA ASP A 177 18.99 12.91 -20.30
C ASP A 177 20.00 11.93 -19.65
N HIS A 178 19.50 10.83 -19.07
CA HIS A 178 20.31 9.82 -18.37
C HIS A 178 20.01 8.41 -18.92
N PRO A 179 20.64 8.00 -20.05
CA PRO A 179 20.36 6.72 -20.71
C PRO A 179 20.49 5.49 -19.79
N GLU A 180 21.49 5.47 -18.89
CA GLU A 180 21.69 4.37 -17.94
C GLU A 180 20.53 4.28 -16.94
N ARG A 181 20.13 5.39 -16.33
CA ARG A 181 18.97 5.43 -15.41
C ARG A 181 17.65 5.14 -16.12
N GLN A 182 17.52 5.55 -17.38
CA GLN A 182 16.36 5.20 -18.19
C GLN A 182 16.30 3.68 -18.37
N GLN A 183 17.41 3.05 -18.74
CA GLN A 183 17.48 1.59 -18.85
C GLN A 183 17.13 0.92 -17.51
N GLU A 184 17.72 1.34 -16.40
CA GLU A 184 17.43 0.81 -15.05
C GLU A 184 15.94 0.94 -14.68
N PHE A 185 15.30 2.07 -14.98
CA PHE A 185 13.86 2.23 -14.77
C PHE A 185 13.07 1.15 -15.52
N PHE A 186 13.29 0.99 -16.82
CA PHE A 186 12.55 0.01 -17.63
C PHE A 186 12.87 -1.46 -17.31
N THR A 187 13.89 -1.73 -16.47
CA THR A 187 14.12 -3.08 -15.92
C THR A 187 13.22 -3.44 -14.73
N LEU A 188 12.37 -2.53 -14.22
CA LEU A 188 11.57 -2.70 -12.99
C LEU A 188 12.40 -3.00 -11.73
N THR A 189 13.69 -2.63 -11.74
CA THR A 189 14.58 -2.83 -10.59
C THR A 189 14.57 -1.64 -9.64
N THR A 190 14.39 -0.43 -10.17
CA THR A 190 14.42 0.80 -9.36
C THR A 190 13.13 0.96 -8.53
N PRO A 191 13.22 1.53 -7.30
CA PRO A 191 12.06 1.81 -6.46
C PRO A 191 11.00 2.65 -7.20
N ASP A 192 11.43 3.72 -7.88
CA ASP A 192 10.54 4.61 -8.61
C ASP A 192 9.77 3.88 -9.73
N SER A 193 10.43 2.96 -10.43
CA SER A 193 9.76 2.18 -11.47
C SER A 193 8.68 1.26 -10.90
N LYS A 194 8.96 0.63 -9.75
CA LYS A 194 8.00 -0.24 -9.08
C LYS A 194 6.82 0.55 -8.55
N ALA A 195 7.05 1.71 -7.93
CA ALA A 195 6.01 2.61 -7.45
C ALA A 195 5.04 3.04 -8.56
N VAL A 196 5.57 3.58 -9.66
CA VAL A 196 4.74 4.02 -10.79
C VAL A 196 3.98 2.84 -11.39
N PHE A 197 4.65 1.70 -11.58
CA PHE A 197 4.01 0.50 -12.07
C PHE A 197 2.86 0.07 -11.14
N GLN A 198 3.10 0.03 -9.82
CA GLN A 198 2.10 -0.35 -8.82
C GLN A 198 0.88 0.58 -8.87
N ARG A 199 1.09 1.88 -9.06
CA ARG A 199 0.02 2.89 -9.19
C ARG A 199 -0.82 2.74 -10.45
N GLN A 200 -0.22 2.28 -11.54
CA GLN A 200 -0.92 2.08 -12.81
C GLN A 200 -1.63 0.72 -12.89
N ARG A 201 -1.45 -0.17 -11.91
CA ARG A 201 -2.12 -1.47 -11.88
C ARG A 201 -3.63 -1.32 -11.84
N LYS A 202 -4.29 -2.28 -12.46
CA LYS A 202 -5.74 -2.26 -12.63
C LYS A 202 -6.45 -2.64 -11.33
N GLY A 203 -7.03 -1.66 -10.65
CA GLY A 203 -7.82 -1.89 -9.44
C GLY A 203 -7.78 -0.71 -8.48
N LEU A 204 -8.23 -0.95 -7.25
CA LEU A 204 -8.17 -0.02 -6.15
C LEU A 204 -7.05 -0.43 -5.20
N LEU A 205 -6.09 0.47 -4.98
CA LEU A 205 -5.00 0.25 -4.03
C LEU A 205 -5.50 0.37 -2.59
N PHE A 206 -4.94 -0.44 -1.71
CA PHE A 206 -5.27 -0.39 -0.29
C PHE A 206 -4.91 0.96 0.35
N SER A 207 -3.76 1.54 -0.01
CA SER A 207 -3.28 2.84 0.49
C SER A 207 -4.28 3.97 0.26
N ASP A 208 -5.03 3.94 -0.85
CA ASP A 208 -6.06 4.93 -1.17
C ASP A 208 -7.29 4.85 -0.26
N ILE A 209 -7.53 3.69 0.37
CA ILE A 209 -8.73 3.42 1.17
C ILE A 209 -8.46 2.93 2.59
N GLU A 210 -7.20 2.97 3.03
CA GLU A 210 -6.80 2.49 4.35
C GLU A 210 -7.63 3.13 5.47
N ARG A 211 -7.85 4.45 5.41
CA ARG A 211 -8.66 5.17 6.40
C ARG A 211 -10.12 4.68 6.43
N PRO A 212 -10.86 4.62 5.31
CA PRO A 212 -12.19 4.01 5.27
C PRO A 212 -12.25 2.58 5.83
N ILE A 213 -11.24 1.74 5.56
CA ILE A 213 -11.21 0.35 6.02
C ILE A 213 -10.94 0.28 7.53
N ASN A 214 -10.01 1.09 8.05
CA ASN A 214 -9.78 1.27 9.48
C ASN A 214 -11.07 1.68 10.22
N LEU A 215 -11.80 2.66 9.69
CA LEU A 215 -13.07 3.10 10.26
C LEU A 215 -14.14 2.01 10.23
N PHE A 216 -14.20 1.24 9.14
CA PHE A 216 -15.10 0.10 9.00
C PHE A 216 -14.81 -0.98 10.06
N GLN A 217 -13.55 -1.36 10.24
CA GLN A 217 -13.13 -2.33 11.26
C GLN A 217 -13.53 -1.87 12.67
N ARG A 218 -13.16 -0.63 13.03
CA ARG A 218 -13.47 -0.06 14.34
C ARG A 218 -14.98 0.04 14.58
N ALA A 219 -15.76 0.36 13.55
CA ALA A 219 -17.21 0.47 13.65
C ALA A 219 -17.91 -0.88 13.87
N LEU A 220 -17.48 -1.95 13.19
CA LEU A 220 -18.12 -3.27 13.29
C LEU A 220 -17.60 -4.08 14.47
N TRP A 221 -16.32 -4.03 14.80
CA TRP A 221 -15.75 -4.96 15.80
C TRP A 221 -15.04 -4.27 16.96
N LYS A 222 -14.89 -2.94 16.93
CA LYS A 222 -14.18 -2.15 17.96
C LYS A 222 -12.74 -2.63 18.19
N THR A 223 -12.11 -3.17 17.14
CA THR A 223 -10.71 -3.62 17.12
C THR A 223 -9.82 -2.64 16.37
N ASP A 224 -8.52 -2.66 16.64
CA ASP A 224 -7.53 -1.74 16.07
C ASP A 224 -6.26 -2.46 15.59
N TYR A 225 -6.44 -3.44 14.70
CA TYR A 225 -5.36 -4.10 13.97
C TYR A 225 -4.62 -3.16 13.02
N MET A 226 -3.31 -3.37 12.88
CA MET A 226 -2.50 -2.69 11.86
C MET A 226 -2.62 -3.42 10.51
N TYR A 227 -2.40 -2.71 9.41
CA TYR A 227 -2.40 -3.30 8.07
C TYR A 227 -1.00 -3.34 7.48
N ALA A 228 -0.64 -4.47 6.91
CA ALA A 228 0.58 -4.64 6.13
C ALA A 228 0.18 -5.16 4.73
N PRO A 229 -0.06 -4.27 3.76
CA PRO A 229 -0.36 -4.69 2.39
C PRO A 229 0.88 -5.38 1.78
N TYR A 230 0.64 -6.47 1.05
CA TYR A 230 1.68 -7.16 0.28
C TYR A 230 1.37 -7.12 -1.21
N SER A 231 2.42 -7.18 -2.02
CA SER A 231 2.31 -7.22 -3.47
C SER A 231 2.55 -8.66 -3.96
N PRO A 232 1.49 -9.43 -4.32
CA PRO A 232 1.64 -10.83 -4.72
C PRO A 232 2.66 -11.01 -5.86
N ASP A 233 2.75 -9.97 -6.69
CA ASP A 233 3.48 -9.93 -7.95
C ASP A 233 5.00 -9.72 -7.82
N PHE A 234 5.43 -9.01 -6.77
CA PHE A 234 6.82 -8.61 -6.60
C PHE A 234 7.56 -9.44 -5.56
N GLU A 235 6.86 -10.00 -4.58
CA GLU A 235 7.51 -10.60 -3.41
C GLU A 235 7.92 -12.07 -3.61
N LYS A 236 7.63 -12.71 -4.77
CA LYS A 236 7.99 -14.12 -5.06
C LYS A 236 7.65 -15.07 -3.90
N LEU A 237 6.51 -14.87 -3.25
CA LEU A 237 6.11 -15.72 -2.15
C LEU A 237 5.15 -16.80 -2.66
N GLU A 238 5.37 -18.06 -2.29
CA GLU A 238 4.86 -19.22 -3.03
C GLU A 238 3.33 -19.36 -3.06
N HIS A 239 2.55 -18.83 -2.10
CA HIS A 239 1.08 -18.72 -2.14
C HIS A 239 0.60 -17.72 -1.07
N PHE A 240 -0.16 -16.66 -1.44
CA PHE A 240 -0.67 -15.69 -0.45
C PHE A 240 -2.19 -15.61 -0.45
N SER A 241 -2.81 -16.31 0.50
CA SER A 241 -4.09 -15.89 1.04
C SER A 241 -3.84 -14.78 2.07
N PRO A 242 -4.77 -13.83 2.26
CA PRO A 242 -4.70 -12.90 3.38
C PRO A 242 -4.68 -13.65 4.72
N TYR A 243 -4.09 -13.06 5.76
CA TYR A 243 -4.04 -13.69 7.09
C TYR A 243 -3.88 -12.64 8.20
N ILE A 244 -4.07 -13.07 9.45
CA ILE A 244 -3.77 -12.29 10.64
C ILE A 244 -2.66 -12.97 11.43
N GLU A 245 -1.66 -12.20 11.83
CA GLU A 245 -0.55 -12.62 12.69
C GLU A 245 -0.13 -11.43 13.57
N ASP A 246 0.05 -11.66 14.88
CA ASP A 246 0.52 -10.67 15.86
C ASP A 246 -0.14 -9.28 15.76
N GLU A 247 -1.48 -9.25 15.71
CA GLU A 247 -2.29 -8.03 15.57
C GLU A 247 -2.08 -7.25 14.24
N ILE A 248 -1.47 -7.89 13.24
CA ILE A 248 -1.26 -7.35 11.89
C ILE A 248 -2.12 -8.13 10.89
N ILE A 249 -2.93 -7.40 10.13
CA ILE A 249 -3.67 -7.93 8.98
C ILE A 249 -2.79 -7.81 7.74
N ARG A 250 -2.43 -8.96 7.17
CA ARG A 250 -1.72 -9.08 5.89
C ARG A 250 -2.73 -9.27 4.77
N LEU A 251 -2.78 -8.32 3.83
CA LEU A 251 -3.77 -8.29 2.75
C LEU A 251 -3.15 -7.90 1.40
N PRO A 252 -3.79 -8.22 0.26
CA PRO A 252 -3.33 -7.76 -1.04
C PRO A 252 -3.31 -6.24 -1.15
N ASP A 253 -2.26 -5.69 -1.74
CA ASP A 253 -2.11 -4.25 -1.97
C ASP A 253 -3.11 -3.67 -2.99
N ILE A 254 -3.70 -4.52 -3.84
CA ILE A 254 -4.69 -4.10 -4.84
C ILE A 254 -5.88 -5.08 -4.96
N TYR A 255 -7.08 -4.51 -5.13
CA TYR A 255 -8.26 -5.26 -5.58
C TYR A 255 -8.94 -4.64 -6.80
N SER A 256 -9.17 -5.43 -7.83
CA SER A 256 -10.03 -5.10 -8.97
C SER A 256 -11.52 -5.31 -8.65
N ASP A 257 -12.41 -4.73 -9.45
CA ASP A 257 -13.85 -5.00 -9.31
C ASP A 257 -14.17 -6.45 -9.73
N LEU A 258 -15.00 -7.14 -8.95
CA LEU A 258 -15.37 -8.54 -9.18
C LEU A 258 -16.87 -8.75 -8.97
N ASN A 259 -17.56 -9.37 -9.94
CA ASN A 259 -19.00 -9.68 -9.88
C ASN A 259 -19.89 -8.48 -9.50
N GLY A 260 -19.55 -7.27 -9.96
CA GLY A 260 -20.27 -6.03 -9.64
C GLY A 260 -20.01 -5.49 -8.22
N VAL A 261 -19.06 -6.09 -7.48
CA VAL A 261 -18.55 -5.59 -6.20
C VAL A 261 -17.27 -4.82 -6.47
N ASN A 262 -17.24 -3.55 -6.05
CA ASN A 262 -16.06 -2.72 -6.24
C ASN A 262 -14.91 -3.09 -5.29
N GLY A 263 -13.68 -2.71 -5.63
CA GLY A 263 -12.48 -3.01 -4.84
C GLY A 263 -12.61 -2.66 -3.34
N CYS A 264 -13.21 -1.51 -3.00
CA CYS A 264 -13.39 -1.07 -1.61
C CYS A 264 -14.25 -2.07 -0.82
N ARG A 265 -15.34 -2.54 -1.42
CA ARG A 265 -16.21 -3.54 -0.80
C ARG A 265 -15.57 -4.93 -0.75
N ARG A 266 -14.63 -5.26 -1.64
CA ARG A 266 -13.82 -6.49 -1.54
C ARG A 266 -12.92 -6.44 -0.32
N TYR A 267 -12.24 -5.31 -0.06
CA TYR A 267 -11.47 -5.12 1.17
C TYR A 267 -12.34 -5.22 2.42
N MET A 268 -13.53 -4.61 2.41
CA MET A 268 -14.48 -4.76 3.53
C MET A 268 -14.88 -6.23 3.75
N ALA A 269 -15.08 -7.01 2.68
CA ALA A 269 -15.42 -8.43 2.76
C ALA A 269 -14.28 -9.25 3.38
N LEU A 270 -13.04 -8.99 2.97
CA LEU A 270 -11.83 -9.63 3.49
C LEU A 270 -11.61 -9.31 4.96
N VAL A 271 -11.62 -8.02 5.33
CA VAL A 271 -11.38 -7.60 6.73
C VAL A 271 -12.50 -8.12 7.62
N ALA A 272 -13.75 -8.10 7.15
CA ALA A 272 -14.86 -8.69 7.89
C ALA A 272 -14.67 -10.19 8.17
N HIS A 273 -14.16 -10.93 7.18
CA HIS A 273 -13.89 -12.36 7.30
C HIS A 273 -12.77 -12.64 8.31
N LEU A 274 -11.63 -11.96 8.17
CA LEU A 274 -10.48 -12.12 9.05
C LEU A 274 -10.80 -11.78 10.52
N VAL A 275 -11.51 -10.67 10.74
CA VAL A 275 -11.90 -10.27 12.10
C VAL A 275 -12.98 -11.20 12.66
N ALA A 276 -13.86 -11.76 11.82
CA ALA A 276 -14.81 -12.78 12.27
C ALA A 276 -14.10 -14.06 12.78
N HIS A 277 -13.01 -14.49 12.13
CA HIS A 277 -12.18 -15.57 12.67
C HIS A 277 -11.61 -15.22 14.05
N GLN A 278 -11.04 -14.03 14.22
CA GLN A 278 -10.51 -13.60 15.53
C GLN A 278 -11.57 -13.60 16.64
N GLN A 279 -12.84 -13.36 16.31
CA GLN A 279 -13.93 -13.35 17.29
C GLN A 279 -14.52 -14.72 17.60
N PHE A 280 -14.62 -15.59 16.58
CA PHE A 280 -15.43 -16.79 16.68
C PHE A 280 -14.63 -18.09 16.61
N THR A 281 -13.44 -18.08 16.00
CA THR A 281 -12.59 -19.26 15.81
C THR A 281 -11.74 -19.52 17.04
N THR A 282 -11.64 -20.79 17.41
CA THR A 282 -10.77 -21.28 18.48
C THR A 282 -9.80 -22.29 17.91
N LYS A 283 -8.54 -22.21 18.36
CA LYS A 283 -7.47 -23.09 17.89
C LYS A 283 -7.75 -24.57 18.15
N ILE A 284 -7.42 -25.44 17.20
CA ILE A 284 -7.51 -26.90 17.27
C ILE A 284 -6.17 -27.52 16.87
N VAL A 285 -5.80 -28.63 17.51
CA VAL A 285 -4.61 -29.42 17.19
C VAL A 285 -4.73 -30.03 15.78
N ALA A 286 -3.82 -29.66 14.90
CA ALA A 286 -3.78 -30.08 13.50
C ALA A 286 -3.29 -31.53 13.32
N ASP A 287 -2.43 -32.03 14.19
CA ASP A 287 -1.78 -33.36 14.10
C ASP A 287 -2.78 -34.52 14.07
N ASN A 288 -3.99 -34.31 14.59
CA ASN A 288 -5.06 -35.30 14.58
C ASN A 288 -5.83 -35.35 13.24
N ALA A 289 -5.49 -34.51 12.27
CA ALA A 289 -6.21 -34.36 11.01
C ALA A 289 -5.28 -34.34 9.77
N SER A 290 -5.57 -35.21 8.81
CA SER A 290 -4.93 -35.21 7.49
C SER A 290 -5.21 -33.92 6.70
N PRO A 291 -4.39 -33.55 5.69
CA PRO A 291 -4.60 -32.33 4.91
C PRO A 291 -6.01 -32.18 4.29
N GLN A 292 -6.60 -33.28 3.79
CA GLN A 292 -7.96 -33.25 3.24
C GLN A 292 -9.04 -33.06 4.32
N GLN A 293 -8.79 -33.55 5.53
CA GLN A 293 -9.68 -33.35 6.68
C GLN A 293 -9.63 -31.90 7.16
N ARG A 294 -8.43 -31.31 7.21
CA ARG A 294 -8.23 -29.89 7.51
C ARG A 294 -8.95 -29.01 6.49
N PHE A 295 -8.74 -29.27 5.20
CA PHE A 295 -9.38 -28.54 4.11
C PHE A 295 -10.92 -28.46 4.21
N PHE A 296 -11.61 -29.57 4.52
CA PHE A 296 -13.07 -29.51 4.70
C PHE A 296 -13.49 -28.95 6.05
N ALA A 297 -12.68 -29.08 7.10
CA ALA A 297 -12.95 -28.42 8.37
C ALA A 297 -12.91 -26.89 8.24
N GLU A 298 -11.92 -26.39 7.50
CA GLU A 298 -11.75 -24.97 7.12
C GLU A 298 -12.99 -24.44 6.37
N VAL A 299 -13.48 -25.17 5.36
CA VAL A 299 -14.70 -24.80 4.61
C VAL A 299 -15.92 -24.61 5.52
N PHE A 300 -16.12 -25.50 6.50
CA PHE A 300 -17.22 -25.36 7.46
C PHE A 300 -16.95 -24.24 8.48
N GLU A 301 -15.70 -24.03 8.88
CA GLU A 301 -15.33 -22.98 9.82
C GLU A 301 -15.53 -21.60 9.21
N ASP A 302 -15.08 -21.37 7.97
CA ASP A 302 -15.36 -20.16 7.21
C ASP A 302 -16.87 -19.87 7.17
N ALA A 303 -17.65 -20.87 6.77
CA ALA A 303 -19.10 -20.71 6.67
C ALA A 303 -19.73 -20.43 8.04
N ARG A 304 -19.19 -21.00 9.13
CA ARG A 304 -19.66 -20.76 10.50
C ARG A 304 -19.39 -19.33 10.94
N VAL A 305 -18.15 -18.85 10.79
CA VAL A 305 -17.80 -17.47 11.20
C VAL A 305 -18.54 -16.44 10.36
N GLU A 306 -18.69 -16.69 9.06
CA GLU A 306 -19.48 -15.84 8.16
C GLU A 306 -20.97 -15.86 8.55
N TYR A 307 -21.54 -17.03 8.89
CA TYR A 307 -22.93 -17.10 9.38
C TYR A 307 -23.13 -16.29 10.67
N LEU A 308 -22.21 -16.41 11.63
CA LEU A 308 -22.26 -15.67 12.89
C LEU A 308 -22.12 -14.16 12.66
N ALA A 309 -21.18 -13.76 11.79
CA ALA A 309 -21.01 -12.37 11.40
C ALA A 309 -22.23 -11.82 10.66
N ILE A 310 -22.87 -12.60 9.77
CA ILE A 310 -24.14 -12.23 9.10
C ILE A 310 -25.26 -12.02 10.11
N LYS A 311 -25.35 -12.87 11.15
CA LYS A 311 -26.36 -12.75 12.19
C LYS A 311 -26.24 -11.42 12.94
N GLN A 312 -25.02 -10.96 13.17
CA GLN A 312 -24.74 -9.66 13.79
C GLN A 312 -24.89 -8.50 12.80
N TYR A 313 -24.45 -8.70 11.56
CA TYR A 313 -24.40 -7.70 10.48
C TYR A 313 -25.03 -8.24 9.19
N PRO A 314 -26.36 -8.16 9.04
CA PRO A 314 -27.08 -8.77 7.91
C PRO A 314 -26.64 -8.28 6.52
N GLY A 315 -26.06 -7.08 6.44
CA GLY A 315 -25.53 -6.50 5.20
C GLY A 315 -24.37 -7.29 4.60
N LEU A 316 -23.63 -8.07 5.39
CA LEU A 316 -22.50 -8.89 4.92
C LEU A 316 -22.96 -10.06 4.04
N LYS A 317 -24.18 -10.60 4.23
CA LYS A 317 -24.68 -11.75 3.46
C LYS A 317 -24.66 -11.48 1.97
N LYS A 318 -25.23 -10.35 1.55
CA LYS A 318 -25.26 -9.97 0.12
C LYS A 318 -23.85 -9.76 -0.44
N LEU A 319 -22.94 -9.19 0.36
CA LEU A 319 -21.58 -8.90 -0.06
C LEU A 319 -20.80 -10.20 -0.33
N TRP A 320 -20.73 -11.11 0.65
CA TRP A 320 -20.03 -12.39 0.49
C TRP A 320 -20.67 -13.28 -0.58
N LEU A 321 -22.00 -13.38 -0.64
CA LEU A 321 -22.66 -14.14 -1.70
C LEU A 321 -22.42 -13.59 -3.11
N SER A 322 -22.07 -12.31 -3.27
CA SER A 322 -21.70 -11.77 -4.59
C SER A 322 -20.28 -12.18 -5.01
N LEU A 323 -19.43 -12.53 -4.05
CA LEU A 323 -18.02 -12.90 -4.26
C LEU A 323 -17.78 -14.41 -4.27
N ILE A 324 -18.68 -15.21 -3.67
CA ILE A 324 -18.64 -16.69 -3.72
C ILE A 324 -19.14 -17.18 -5.08
N PRO A 325 -18.31 -17.90 -5.88
CA PRO A 325 -18.71 -18.46 -7.17
C PRO A 325 -19.94 -19.38 -7.11
N ILE A 326 -20.66 -19.44 -8.24
CA ILE A 326 -21.72 -20.41 -8.49
C ILE A 326 -21.26 -21.28 -9.65
N VAL A 327 -21.00 -22.56 -9.37
CA VAL A 327 -20.54 -23.56 -10.37
C VAL A 327 -21.67 -24.53 -10.70
N ASN A 328 -21.58 -25.25 -11.82
CA ASN A 328 -22.49 -26.36 -12.11
C ASN A 328 -22.03 -27.64 -11.37
N GLU A 329 -22.96 -28.50 -10.99
CA GLU A 329 -22.65 -29.76 -10.28
C GLU A 329 -21.77 -30.72 -11.11
N PHE A 330 -21.75 -30.56 -12.43
CA PHE A 330 -21.13 -31.48 -13.36
C PHE A 330 -19.91 -30.89 -14.10
N ASP A 331 -19.43 -29.70 -13.72
CA ASP A 331 -18.30 -29.05 -14.42
C ASP A 331 -16.99 -29.84 -14.28
N CYS A 332 -16.79 -30.51 -13.14
CA CYS A 332 -15.58 -31.29 -12.90
C CYS A 332 -15.73 -32.77 -13.32
N ASP A 333 -14.82 -33.24 -14.16
CA ASP A 333 -14.76 -34.64 -14.60
C ASP A 333 -14.02 -35.52 -13.59
N ASN A 334 -14.78 -36.20 -12.74
CA ASN A 334 -14.27 -37.14 -11.72
C ASN A 334 -13.48 -38.34 -12.27
N THR A 335 -13.44 -38.57 -13.59
CA THR A 335 -12.64 -39.66 -14.18
C THR A 335 -11.20 -39.25 -14.48
N ASN A 336 -10.99 -37.97 -14.80
CA ASN A 336 -9.70 -37.45 -15.26
C ASN A 336 -9.14 -36.33 -14.35
N GLN A 337 -9.94 -35.81 -13.43
CA GLN A 337 -9.57 -34.67 -12.57
C GLN A 337 -9.92 -34.91 -11.10
N SER A 338 -9.13 -34.30 -10.21
CA SER A 338 -9.45 -34.18 -8.80
C SER A 338 -10.47 -33.07 -8.58
N CYS A 339 -11.68 -33.46 -8.19
CA CYS A 339 -12.82 -32.57 -7.96
C CYS A 339 -12.98 -32.18 -6.48
N LEU A 340 -11.90 -32.25 -5.69
CA LEU A 340 -11.92 -31.88 -4.27
C LEU A 340 -12.34 -30.42 -4.07
N ARG A 341 -11.68 -29.49 -4.80
CA ARG A 341 -11.97 -28.05 -4.75
C ARG A 341 -13.34 -27.69 -5.32
N HIS A 342 -13.77 -28.36 -6.39
CA HIS A 342 -15.10 -28.21 -6.97
C HIS A 342 -16.21 -28.57 -5.96
N ARG A 343 -16.06 -29.69 -5.23
CA ARG A 343 -16.99 -30.06 -4.15
C ARG A 343 -16.99 -29.07 -2.99
N ALA A 344 -15.82 -28.53 -2.63
CA ALA A 344 -15.71 -27.53 -1.58
C ALA A 344 -16.45 -26.24 -1.94
N ILE A 345 -16.28 -25.71 -3.16
CA ILE A 345 -16.97 -24.46 -3.55
C ILE A 345 -18.49 -24.64 -3.64
N MET A 346 -18.98 -25.79 -4.12
CA MET A 346 -20.41 -26.12 -4.08
C MET A 346 -20.94 -26.12 -2.65
N LEU A 347 -20.22 -26.75 -1.73
CA LEU A 347 -20.57 -26.80 -0.31
C LEU A 347 -20.55 -25.39 0.31
N THR A 348 -19.47 -24.62 0.12
CA THR A 348 -19.34 -23.23 0.59
C THR A 348 -20.55 -22.39 0.19
N ARG A 349 -20.93 -22.43 -1.10
CA ARG A 349 -22.10 -21.70 -1.58
C ARG A 349 -23.39 -22.20 -0.92
N ALA A 350 -23.57 -23.51 -0.81
CA ALA A 350 -24.78 -24.11 -0.28
C ALA A 350 -25.00 -23.84 1.22
N LEU A 351 -23.93 -23.68 2.00
CA LEU A 351 -24.01 -23.42 3.45
C LEU A 351 -24.57 -22.03 3.77
N LEU A 352 -24.35 -21.04 2.91
CA LEU A 352 -24.69 -19.63 3.15
C LEU A 352 -25.86 -19.11 2.31
N ASP A 353 -26.08 -19.71 1.13
CA ASP A 353 -27.14 -19.33 0.21
C ASP A 353 -28.35 -20.26 0.32
N ASP A 354 -29.48 -19.73 0.79
CA ASP A 354 -30.73 -20.49 0.91
C ASP A 354 -31.36 -20.81 -0.47
N GLU A 355 -30.99 -20.08 -1.52
CA GLU A 355 -31.53 -20.21 -2.88
C GLU A 355 -30.55 -20.90 -3.85
N HIS A 356 -29.56 -21.65 -3.32
CA HIS A 356 -28.55 -22.32 -4.13
C HIS A 356 -29.15 -23.32 -5.15
N PRO A 357 -28.54 -23.55 -6.32
CA PRO A 357 -29.12 -24.41 -7.38
C PRO A 357 -28.89 -25.93 -7.18
N TYR A 358 -28.08 -26.32 -6.19
CA TYR A 358 -27.59 -27.69 -6.04
C TYR A 358 -28.66 -28.70 -5.59
N LYS A 359 -28.59 -29.92 -6.15
CA LYS A 359 -29.45 -31.08 -5.90
C LYS A 359 -28.70 -32.26 -5.31
N ASN A 360 -27.37 -32.17 -5.16
CA ASN A 360 -26.56 -33.20 -4.55
C ASN A 360 -27.05 -33.53 -3.13
N LYS A 361 -27.49 -34.77 -2.90
CA LYS A 361 -28.09 -35.22 -1.64
C LYS A 361 -27.15 -35.11 -0.44
N VAL A 362 -25.84 -35.29 -0.64
CA VAL A 362 -24.87 -35.22 0.45
C VAL A 362 -24.65 -33.77 0.87
N ILE A 363 -24.58 -32.84 -0.09
CA ILE A 363 -24.50 -31.41 0.22
C ILE A 363 -25.74 -30.97 0.99
N LEU A 364 -26.94 -31.31 0.51
CA LEU A 364 -28.20 -30.97 1.19
C LEU A 364 -28.26 -31.52 2.63
N ASP A 365 -27.87 -32.78 2.85
CA ASP A 365 -27.81 -33.38 4.20
C ASP A 365 -26.87 -32.62 5.14
N TYR A 366 -25.70 -32.16 4.66
CA TYR A 366 -24.76 -31.39 5.48
C TYR A 366 -25.16 -29.93 5.66
N VAL A 367 -25.85 -29.33 4.69
CA VAL A 367 -26.47 -28.01 4.85
C VAL A 367 -27.53 -28.06 5.95
N ASP A 368 -28.39 -29.09 5.97
CA ASP A 368 -29.40 -29.25 7.02
C ASP A 368 -28.77 -29.45 8.41
N LYS A 369 -27.71 -30.26 8.51
CA LYS A 369 -26.95 -30.43 9.76
C LYS A 369 -26.32 -29.13 10.22
N PHE A 370 -25.68 -28.39 9.32
CA PHE A 370 -25.09 -27.10 9.62
C PHE A 370 -26.14 -26.08 10.08
N LYS A 371 -27.26 -25.95 9.37
CA LYS A 371 -28.36 -25.05 9.76
C LYS A 371 -28.98 -25.43 11.10
N THR A 372 -29.10 -26.74 11.39
CA THR A 372 -29.57 -27.23 12.69
C THR A 372 -28.61 -26.83 13.82
N LEU A 373 -27.30 -27.02 13.61
CA LEU A 373 -26.26 -26.60 14.55
C LEU A 373 -26.31 -25.09 14.81
N MET A 374 -26.32 -24.28 13.75
CA MET A 374 -26.37 -22.82 13.86
C MET A 374 -27.66 -22.30 14.50
N GLY A 375 -28.78 -23.00 14.28
CA GLY A 375 -30.08 -22.70 14.88
C GLY A 375 -30.16 -23.00 16.38
N ALA A 376 -29.34 -23.92 16.90
CA ALA A 376 -29.28 -24.24 18.33
C ALA A 376 -28.64 -23.12 19.17
N GLY A 377 -27.83 -22.24 18.55
CA GLY A 377 -27.24 -21.06 19.19
C GLY A 377 -25.89 -21.28 19.89
N GLU A 378 -25.50 -22.53 20.14
CA GLU A 378 -24.18 -22.91 20.65
C GLU A 378 -23.43 -23.67 19.54
N SER A 379 -22.40 -23.06 18.96
CA SER A 379 -21.54 -23.67 17.92
C SER A 379 -20.08 -23.38 18.21
N SER A 380 -19.21 -24.36 18.02
CA SER A 380 -17.78 -24.27 18.24
C SER A 380 -16.98 -24.65 16.99
N THR A 381 -15.71 -24.30 16.97
CA THR A 381 -14.77 -24.72 15.91
C THR A 381 -14.64 -26.25 15.85
N SER A 382 -14.81 -26.95 16.98
CA SER A 382 -14.80 -28.42 17.02
C SER A 382 -16.01 -29.03 16.28
N ASP A 383 -17.12 -28.31 16.22
CA ASP A 383 -18.29 -28.74 15.44
C ASP A 383 -18.01 -28.61 13.93
N SER A 384 -17.32 -27.55 13.51
CA SER A 384 -16.83 -27.38 12.13
C SER A 384 -15.92 -28.54 11.71
N LEU A 385 -14.98 -28.93 12.60
CA LEU A 385 -14.13 -30.10 12.39
C LEU A 385 -14.98 -31.37 12.24
N THR A 386 -15.95 -31.59 13.12
CA THR A 386 -16.82 -32.79 13.09
C THR A 386 -17.63 -32.87 11.80
N LEU A 387 -18.19 -31.74 11.34
CA LEU A 387 -18.92 -31.66 10.07
C LEU A 387 -18.00 -31.90 8.87
N GLY A 388 -16.81 -31.27 8.85
CA GLY A 388 -15.81 -31.44 7.79
C GLY A 388 -15.34 -32.88 7.64
N LEU A 389 -15.01 -33.53 8.75
CA LEU A 389 -14.65 -34.95 8.80
C LEU A 389 -15.78 -35.83 8.24
N GLY A 390 -17.00 -35.62 8.73
CA GLY A 390 -18.16 -36.36 8.28
C GLY A 390 -18.41 -36.20 6.77
N TYR A 391 -18.31 -34.97 6.26
CA TYR A 391 -18.55 -34.67 4.85
C TYR A 391 -17.50 -35.34 3.96
N LEU A 392 -16.22 -35.26 4.33
CA LEU A 392 -15.15 -35.93 3.62
C LEU A 392 -15.37 -37.44 3.60
N ILE A 393 -15.71 -38.07 4.74
CA ILE A 393 -15.97 -39.52 4.80
C ILE A 393 -17.08 -39.95 3.82
N LYS A 394 -18.12 -39.12 3.66
CA LYS A 394 -19.25 -39.42 2.78
C LYS A 394 -18.97 -39.18 1.30
N THR A 395 -18.03 -38.31 0.99
CA THR A 395 -17.80 -37.86 -0.39
C THR A 395 -16.46 -38.32 -0.98
N ARG A 396 -15.52 -38.79 -0.15
CA ARG A 396 -14.20 -39.26 -0.60
C ARG A 396 -14.31 -40.30 -1.72
N GLY A 397 -13.56 -40.08 -2.80
CA GLY A 397 -13.56 -40.93 -3.98
C GLY A 397 -12.15 -41.15 -4.57
N PRO A 398 -12.00 -42.07 -5.54
CA PRO A 398 -10.72 -42.33 -6.21
C PRO A 398 -10.16 -41.11 -6.95
N SER A 399 -11.03 -40.22 -7.43
CA SER A 399 -10.69 -38.97 -8.10
C SER A 399 -9.79 -38.05 -7.27
N ASP A 400 -9.87 -38.15 -5.94
CA ASP A 400 -9.21 -37.21 -5.02
C ASP A 400 -7.69 -37.37 -5.00
N ALA A 401 -7.19 -38.49 -5.54
CA ALA A 401 -5.77 -38.79 -5.69
C ALA A 401 -5.22 -38.45 -7.09
N LEU A 402 -6.04 -37.92 -8.01
CA LEU A 402 -5.60 -37.59 -9.36
C LEU A 402 -4.74 -36.31 -9.35
N ALA A 403 -3.65 -36.34 -10.13
CA ALA A 403 -2.69 -35.23 -10.22
C ALA A 403 -3.27 -33.99 -10.91
N LYS A 404 -4.19 -34.16 -11.85
CA LYS A 404 -4.85 -33.05 -12.56
C LYS A 404 -5.97 -32.48 -11.68
N VAL A 405 -5.73 -31.34 -11.02
CA VAL A 405 -6.73 -30.68 -10.16
C VAL A 405 -7.61 -29.75 -10.99
N TYR A 406 -8.91 -29.69 -10.66
CA TYR A 406 -9.84 -28.73 -11.25
C TYR A 406 -9.84 -27.41 -10.46
N PHE A 407 -9.52 -26.29 -11.13
CA PHE A 407 -9.36 -24.98 -10.50
C PHE A 407 -10.43 -23.96 -10.88
N GLU A 408 -11.04 -24.07 -12.06
CA GLU A 408 -11.93 -23.06 -12.62
C GLU A 408 -13.13 -22.77 -11.70
N GLY A 409 -13.28 -21.52 -11.26
CA GLY A 409 -14.38 -21.09 -10.39
C GLY A 409 -14.36 -21.67 -8.97
N THR A 410 -13.23 -22.18 -8.48
CA THR A 410 -13.14 -22.82 -7.15
C THR A 410 -12.61 -21.91 -6.04
N GLU A 411 -12.24 -20.67 -6.35
CA GLU A 411 -11.56 -19.76 -5.42
C GLU A 411 -12.52 -18.72 -4.83
N VAL A 412 -12.37 -18.45 -3.52
CA VAL A 412 -13.08 -17.38 -2.81
C VAL A 412 -12.08 -16.29 -2.42
N THR A 413 -11.99 -15.26 -3.25
CA THR A 413 -10.87 -14.29 -3.25
C THR A 413 -10.70 -13.40 -2.02
N TYR A 414 -11.63 -13.42 -1.06
CA TYR A 414 -11.56 -12.61 0.17
C TYR A 414 -11.21 -13.43 1.43
N ARG A 415 -11.18 -14.76 1.33
CA ARG A 415 -10.93 -15.65 2.47
C ARG A 415 -9.45 -15.83 2.74
N ASP A 416 -9.14 -16.20 3.97
CA ASP A 416 -7.78 -16.41 4.47
C ASP A 416 -7.26 -17.82 4.21
N ASP A 417 -6.08 -18.14 4.74
CA ASP A 417 -5.52 -19.50 4.73
C ASP A 417 -5.91 -20.32 5.97
N ASN A 418 -6.79 -19.78 6.81
CA ASN A 418 -7.24 -20.37 8.06
C ASN A 418 -6.11 -20.78 9.02
N ARG A 419 -4.89 -20.21 8.91
CA ARG A 419 -3.77 -20.55 9.82
C ARG A 419 -4.11 -20.30 11.29
N SER A 420 -5.01 -19.34 11.54
CA SER A 420 -5.50 -18.98 12.87
C SER A 420 -6.29 -20.10 13.57
N MET A 421 -6.82 -21.07 12.82
CA MET A 421 -7.57 -22.22 13.33
C MET A 421 -6.66 -23.32 13.88
N TRP A 422 -5.41 -23.43 13.41
CA TRP A 422 -4.58 -24.62 13.63
C TRP A 422 -3.42 -24.38 14.61
N VAL A 423 -3.14 -25.37 15.44
CA VAL A 423 -1.92 -25.48 16.26
C VAL A 423 -1.26 -26.82 15.97
N PHE A 424 0.05 -26.82 15.74
CA PHE A 424 0.83 -28.04 15.58
C PHE A 424 1.54 -28.34 16.90
N ILE A 425 1.47 -29.60 17.34
CA ILE A 425 2.23 -30.08 18.49
C ILE A 425 3.63 -30.39 17.97
N GLU A 426 4.57 -29.49 18.22
CA GLU A 426 5.98 -29.75 17.89
C GLU A 426 6.57 -30.74 18.92
N GLU A 427 7.33 -31.73 18.44
CA GLU A 427 7.87 -32.83 19.26
C GLU A 427 9.05 -32.41 20.18
N PHE A 428 9.18 -31.11 20.50
CA PHE A 428 10.26 -30.53 21.31
C PHE A 428 9.81 -29.42 22.28
N ASP A 429 8.63 -29.55 22.89
CA ASP A 429 8.26 -28.78 24.11
C ASP A 429 8.80 -29.47 25.39
N GLU A 430 10.09 -29.84 25.40
CA GLU A 430 10.84 -30.07 26.64
C GLU A 430 11.94 -29.00 26.75
N ASP A 431 11.77 -28.15 27.78
CA ASP A 431 12.62 -27.05 28.24
C ASP A 431 12.57 -25.73 27.41
N ASP A 432 11.72 -24.82 27.91
CA ASP A 432 11.91 -23.36 27.81
C ASP A 432 13.29 -22.97 28.37
N GLU A 433 14.34 -23.14 27.56
CA GLU A 433 15.67 -22.54 27.66
C GLU A 433 16.54 -23.31 26.66
N ILE A 434 16.92 -22.70 25.53
CA ILE A 434 18.02 -23.03 24.59
C ILE A 434 17.52 -22.78 23.16
N PHE A 435 17.47 -21.51 22.77
CA PHE A 435 17.98 -20.98 21.49
C PHE A 435 18.02 -19.44 21.63
N GLN A 436 18.87 -18.96 22.55
CA GLN A 436 19.56 -17.72 22.26
C GLN A 436 20.41 -18.01 21.04
N HIS A 437 19.91 -17.62 19.87
CA HIS A 437 20.76 -17.44 18.72
C HIS A 437 21.73 -16.32 19.10
N GLU A 438 22.92 -16.68 19.58
CA GLU A 438 24.06 -15.76 19.60
C GLU A 438 24.39 -15.45 18.14
N THR A 439 23.71 -14.43 17.60
CA THR A 439 24.21 -13.70 16.43
C THR A 439 25.51 -13.05 16.85
N THR A 440 26.58 -13.49 16.21
CA THR A 440 27.87 -12.80 16.19
C THR A 440 27.63 -11.30 15.89
N PRO A 441 28.17 -10.37 16.70
CA PRO A 441 28.02 -8.94 16.45
C PRO A 441 29.00 -8.53 15.35
N ASP A 442 28.58 -8.69 14.10
CA ASP A 442 29.12 -7.94 12.98
C ASP A 442 27.94 -7.51 12.10
N ASP A 443 27.86 -6.19 11.93
CA ASP A 443 26.82 -5.36 11.34
C ASP A 443 25.49 -5.31 12.11
N GLU A 444 25.24 -4.15 12.73
CA GLU A 444 23.92 -3.75 13.24
C GLU A 444 22.90 -3.79 12.09
N GLU A 445 22.29 -4.96 11.85
CA GLU A 445 20.96 -5.02 11.24
C GLU A 445 20.00 -4.39 12.24
N VAL A 446 19.91 -3.06 12.15
CA VAL A 446 18.84 -2.27 12.73
C VAL A 446 17.54 -2.96 12.35
N GLU A 447 16.67 -3.29 13.31
CA GLU A 447 15.27 -3.64 13.03
C GLU A 447 14.67 -2.51 12.19
N THR A 448 14.74 -2.62 10.87
CA THR A 448 14.22 -1.61 9.97
C THR A 448 12.74 -1.89 9.82
N ILE A 449 11.93 -1.14 10.57
CA ILE A 449 10.53 -0.89 10.21
C ILE A 449 10.54 -0.48 8.72
N PRO A 450 9.67 -1.06 7.88
CA PRO A 450 9.61 -0.71 6.47
C PRO A 450 9.38 0.81 6.32
N PRO A 451 10.03 1.48 5.36
CA PRO A 451 9.85 2.90 5.17
C PRO A 451 8.43 3.23 4.71
N HIS A 452 7.92 4.38 5.15
CA HIS A 452 6.72 4.99 4.61
C HIS A 452 7.08 5.78 3.36
N TYR A 453 6.45 5.46 2.24
CA TYR A 453 6.65 6.19 1.00
C TYR A 453 5.66 7.34 0.88
N TYR A 454 6.13 8.49 0.37
CA TYR A 454 5.32 9.68 0.12
C TYR A 454 5.51 10.20 -1.29
N ASP A 455 4.39 10.65 -1.87
CA ASP A 455 4.39 11.37 -3.13
C ASP A 455 5.16 12.71 -2.99
N GLU A 456 5.96 13.05 -3.99
CA GLU A 456 6.66 14.34 -4.12
C GLU A 456 6.06 15.14 -5.28
N TRP A 457 5.74 16.41 -5.07
CA TRP A 457 5.16 17.27 -6.09
C TRP A 457 6.21 17.74 -7.10
N ASP A 458 5.94 17.49 -8.38
CA ASP A 458 6.70 18.07 -9.48
C ASP A 458 6.02 19.34 -9.98
N TYR A 459 6.63 20.48 -9.67
CA TYR A 459 6.12 21.78 -10.06
C TYR A 459 6.30 22.09 -11.55
N ALA A 460 7.27 21.48 -12.23
CA ALA A 460 7.51 21.72 -13.65
C ALA A 460 6.42 21.09 -14.52
N TYR A 461 5.82 20.01 -14.04
CA TYR A 461 4.78 19.25 -14.74
C TYR A 461 3.39 19.31 -14.06
N GLU A 462 3.27 20.03 -12.95
CA GLU A 462 2.05 20.13 -12.14
C GLU A 462 1.46 18.74 -11.80
N SER A 463 2.31 17.79 -11.41
CA SER A 463 1.91 16.40 -11.14
C SER A 463 2.72 15.78 -9.99
N TYR A 464 2.19 14.73 -9.35
CA TYR A 464 2.90 14.01 -8.28
C TYR A 464 3.82 12.90 -8.83
N LYS A 465 4.96 12.72 -8.16
CA LYS A 465 5.85 11.57 -8.26
C LYS A 465 5.45 10.55 -7.21
N PRO A 466 4.91 9.38 -7.58
CA PRO A 466 4.39 8.40 -6.62
C PRO A 466 5.49 7.78 -5.78
N ASP A 467 5.23 7.59 -4.48
CA ASP A 467 6.11 6.86 -3.53
C ASP A 467 7.59 7.24 -3.64
N TRP A 468 7.84 8.52 -3.90
CA TRP A 468 9.13 9.01 -4.36
C TRP A 468 10.10 9.24 -3.20
N ALA A 469 9.60 9.72 -2.07
CA ALA A 469 10.38 9.93 -0.87
C ALA A 469 10.14 8.78 0.12
N ALA A 470 11.20 8.07 0.51
CA ALA A 470 11.16 7.01 1.51
C ALA A 470 11.48 7.58 2.90
N VAL A 471 10.51 7.53 3.80
CA VAL A 471 10.61 8.03 5.18
C VAL A 471 10.82 6.87 6.13
N TYR A 472 11.94 6.88 6.85
CA TYR A 472 12.27 5.90 7.89
C TYR A 472 11.99 6.49 9.26
N GLU A 473 11.07 5.86 9.98
CA GLU A 473 10.78 6.22 11.36
C GLU A 473 11.76 5.57 12.32
N ARG A 474 12.19 6.33 13.33
CA ARG A 474 12.96 5.82 14.46
C ARG A 474 12.57 6.53 15.74
N LEU A 475 12.60 5.79 16.85
CA LEU A 475 12.63 6.41 18.17
C LEU A 475 14.03 7.00 18.39
N HIS A 476 14.11 8.27 18.80
CA HIS A 476 15.41 8.91 19.02
C HIS A 476 16.14 8.27 20.22
N THR A 477 17.46 8.15 20.14
CA THR A 477 18.29 7.61 21.24
C THR A 477 18.21 8.53 22.46
N HIS A 478 18.42 7.95 23.65
CA HIS A 478 18.31 8.67 24.91
C HIS A 478 19.65 8.67 25.65
N THR A 479 20.03 9.83 26.20
CA THR A 479 21.22 9.98 27.05
C THR A 479 20.85 10.56 28.43
N ASP A 480 21.57 11.56 28.95
CA ASP A 480 21.34 12.11 30.30
C ASP A 480 20.34 13.27 30.28
N ALA A 481 19.20 13.08 30.94
CA ALA A 481 18.14 14.08 31.10
C ALA A 481 18.60 15.34 31.86
N SER A 482 19.68 15.26 32.66
CA SER A 482 20.15 16.34 33.51
C SER A 482 20.55 17.60 32.74
N LYS A 483 20.86 17.48 31.44
CA LYS A 483 21.13 18.62 30.54
C LYS A 483 19.90 19.51 30.36
N ILE A 484 18.71 18.93 30.21
CA ILE A 484 17.46 19.69 30.04
C ILE A 484 17.00 20.31 31.36
N ASP A 485 17.17 19.61 32.49
CA ASP A 485 16.81 20.18 33.80
C ASP A 485 17.64 21.42 34.13
N ARG A 486 18.95 21.40 33.84
CA ARG A 486 19.83 22.59 33.97
C ARG A 486 19.38 23.75 33.11
N ILE A 487 18.85 23.47 31.91
CA ILE A 487 18.30 24.49 31.01
C ILE A 487 17.04 25.13 31.62
N LEU A 488 16.13 24.32 32.15
CA LEU A 488 14.90 24.82 32.79
C LEU A 488 15.22 25.65 34.04
N ASP A 489 16.19 25.22 34.85
CA ASP A 489 16.65 25.97 36.04
C ASP A 489 17.26 27.32 35.67
N LYS A 490 18.10 27.34 34.61
CA LYS A 490 18.69 28.56 34.08
C LYS A 490 17.64 29.58 33.66
N HIS A 491 16.51 29.13 33.11
CA HIS A 491 15.39 29.97 32.67
C HIS A 491 14.25 30.07 33.69
N SER A 492 14.49 29.75 34.96
CA SER A 492 13.45 29.71 36.01
C SER A 492 12.64 31.01 36.17
N ALA A 493 13.22 32.18 35.90
CA ALA A 493 12.50 33.46 35.89
C ALA A 493 11.45 33.54 34.77
N LEU A 494 11.81 33.04 33.58
CA LEU A 494 10.94 33.00 32.42
C LEU A 494 9.85 31.93 32.57
N VAL A 495 10.19 30.77 33.12
CA VAL A 495 9.23 29.71 33.51
C VAL A 495 8.18 30.26 34.48
N LYS A 496 8.58 31.02 35.51
CA LYS A 496 7.64 31.68 36.45
C LYS A 496 6.74 32.71 35.76
N GLN A 497 7.25 33.43 34.77
CA GLN A 497 6.45 34.39 33.99
C GLN A 497 5.45 33.67 33.10
N LEU A 498 5.88 32.62 32.38
CA LEU A 498 5.01 31.79 31.56
C LEU A 498 3.91 31.17 32.42
N LYS A 499 4.24 30.59 33.58
CA LYS A 499 3.25 30.03 34.51
C LYS A 499 2.10 30.98 34.81
N LYS A 500 2.41 32.25 35.13
CA LYS A 500 1.39 33.28 35.41
C LYS A 500 0.48 33.56 34.21
N VAL A 501 1.01 33.52 32.99
CA VAL A 501 0.24 33.74 31.77
C VAL A 501 -0.62 32.51 31.46
N LEU A 502 -0.09 31.30 31.66
CA LEU A 502 -0.80 30.03 31.45
C LEU A 502 -1.96 29.88 32.44
N ASP A 503 -1.75 30.22 33.71
CA ASP A 503 -2.80 30.19 34.74
C ASP A 503 -3.99 31.14 34.42
N LEU A 504 -3.76 32.21 33.66
CA LEU A 504 -4.81 33.12 33.19
C LEU A 504 -5.53 32.62 31.93
N LEU A 505 -4.91 31.73 31.15
CA LEU A 505 -5.44 31.18 29.90
C LEU A 505 -6.15 29.83 30.10
N LYS A 506 -6.00 29.18 31.25
CA LYS A 506 -6.77 27.97 31.58
C LYS A 506 -8.27 28.29 31.55
N PRO A 507 -9.11 27.47 30.87
CA PRO A 507 -10.54 27.73 30.77
C PRO A 507 -11.18 27.85 32.14
N GLN A 508 -11.79 29.00 32.45
CA GLN A 508 -12.63 29.19 33.64
C GLN A 508 -14.11 28.88 33.39
N ASN A 509 -14.48 28.61 32.13
CA ASN A 509 -15.88 28.47 31.75
C ASN A 509 -16.33 27.01 31.87
N LYS A 510 -17.28 26.80 32.78
CA LYS A 510 -18.04 25.56 32.91
C LYS A 510 -19.22 25.60 31.94
N LYS A 511 -19.27 24.67 30.99
CA LYS A 511 -20.44 24.42 30.16
C LYS A 511 -21.49 23.71 31.02
N ARG A 512 -22.66 24.34 31.17
CA ARG A 512 -23.79 23.74 31.89
C ARG A 512 -24.42 22.66 31.01
N VAL A 513 -24.36 21.41 31.46
CA VAL A 513 -25.07 20.29 30.86
C VAL A 513 -26.36 20.08 31.64
N ARG A 514 -27.50 20.33 30.98
CA ARG A 514 -28.85 20.18 31.57
C ARG A 514 -29.39 18.76 31.32
N TYR A 515 -30.51 18.41 31.94
CA TYR A 515 -31.19 17.12 31.78
C TYR A 515 -30.35 15.90 32.20
N GLN A 516 -29.73 15.97 33.38
CA GLN A 516 -29.04 14.81 33.97
C GLN A 516 -29.89 14.16 35.07
N GLU A 517 -29.86 12.83 35.18
CA GLU A 517 -30.51 12.11 36.29
C GLU A 517 -29.75 12.29 37.60
N GLU A 518 -28.43 12.36 37.55
CA GLU A 518 -27.54 12.70 38.65
C GLU A 518 -26.67 13.88 38.22
N GLY A 519 -26.42 14.85 39.10
CA GLY A 519 -25.61 16.01 38.78
C GLY A 519 -25.25 16.84 40.00
N ALA A 520 -24.31 17.77 39.82
CA ALA A 520 -23.79 18.58 40.92
C ALA A 520 -24.81 19.56 41.51
N GLU A 521 -25.76 20.05 40.70
CA GLU A 521 -26.79 20.99 41.11
C GLU A 521 -28.17 20.59 40.55
N LEU A 522 -29.24 21.09 41.18
CA LEU A 522 -30.61 20.89 40.71
C LEU A 522 -30.99 21.94 39.66
N ASP A 523 -31.54 21.51 38.53
CA ASP A 523 -32.16 22.41 37.56
C ASP A 523 -33.54 22.85 38.05
N LEU A 524 -33.63 24.04 38.65
CA LEU A 524 -34.87 24.55 39.22
C LEU A 524 -36.02 24.62 38.20
N ASP A 525 -35.76 24.96 36.94
CA ASP A 525 -36.81 25.10 35.92
C ASP A 525 -37.40 23.73 35.55
N ILE A 526 -36.56 22.72 35.39
CA ILE A 526 -36.97 21.36 35.05
C ILE A 526 -37.62 20.70 36.27
N ALA A 527 -37.03 20.85 37.46
CA ALA A 527 -37.61 20.34 38.71
C ALA A 527 -39.00 20.93 38.98
N LEU A 528 -39.21 22.23 38.74
CA LEU A 528 -40.52 22.86 38.83
C LEU A 528 -41.53 22.26 37.84
N ARG A 529 -41.12 22.03 36.59
CA ARG A 529 -41.96 21.36 35.58
C ARG A 529 -42.30 19.93 35.99
N SER A 530 -41.33 19.14 36.42
CA SER A 530 -41.55 17.78 36.92
C SER A 530 -42.52 17.75 38.10
N VAL A 531 -42.46 18.73 39.02
CA VAL A 531 -43.45 18.86 40.11
C VAL A 531 -44.85 19.23 39.61
N ILE A 532 -44.94 20.09 38.59
CA ILE A 532 -46.22 20.44 37.94
C ILE A 532 -46.82 19.21 37.26
N ASP A 533 -46.01 18.41 36.56
CA ASP A 533 -46.45 17.18 35.88
C ASP A 533 -46.94 16.13 36.87
N ILE A 534 -46.23 15.94 37.99
CA ILE A 534 -46.67 15.09 39.11
C ILE A 534 -48.04 15.55 39.64
N LYS A 535 -48.23 16.87 39.85
CA LYS A 535 -49.50 17.42 40.32
C LYS A 535 -50.64 17.27 39.31
N ASN A 536 -50.32 17.19 38.03
CA ASN A 536 -51.27 16.95 36.95
C ASN A 536 -51.48 15.45 36.65
N GLY A 537 -50.85 14.53 37.41
CA GLY A 537 -50.99 13.09 37.23
C GLY A 537 -50.25 12.52 36.00
N SER A 538 -49.31 13.28 35.44
CA SER A 538 -48.43 12.85 34.34
C SER A 538 -47.11 12.30 34.89
N GLN A 539 -46.46 11.40 34.15
CA GLN A 539 -45.14 10.88 34.52
C GLN A 539 -44.08 11.97 34.27
N PRO A 540 -43.37 12.44 35.30
CA PRO A 540 -42.38 13.51 35.17
C PRO A 540 -41.07 13.01 34.53
N ASP A 541 -40.31 13.92 33.92
CA ASP A 541 -38.92 13.66 33.54
C ASP A 541 -38.05 13.56 34.80
N THR A 542 -37.30 12.47 34.93
CA THR A 542 -36.40 12.18 36.06
C THR A 542 -35.09 12.97 35.99
N ARG A 543 -34.77 13.53 34.82
CA ARG A 543 -33.54 14.26 34.54
C ARG A 543 -33.59 15.72 34.99
N ILE A 544 -33.69 15.92 36.30
CA ILE A 544 -33.88 17.25 36.92
C ILE A 544 -32.59 17.92 37.36
N ASN A 545 -31.43 17.31 37.15
CA ASN A 545 -30.14 17.84 37.58
C ASN A 545 -29.38 18.53 36.43
N ILE A 546 -28.48 19.44 36.82
CA ILE A 546 -27.44 20.01 35.96
C ILE A 546 -26.08 19.51 36.42
N ASP A 547 -25.19 19.34 35.46
CA ASP A 547 -23.77 19.14 35.71
C ASP A 547 -22.94 20.17 34.95
N PHE A 548 -21.66 20.23 35.27
CA PHE A 548 -20.71 21.18 34.72
C PHE A 548 -19.58 20.43 34.04
N GLU A 549 -19.56 20.44 32.71
CA GLU A 549 -18.38 20.05 31.96
C GLU A 549 -17.45 21.26 31.84
N HIS A 550 -16.15 21.04 31.98
CA HIS A 550 -15.19 22.08 31.61
C HIS A 550 -15.25 22.24 30.09
N ASP A 551 -15.35 23.48 29.59
CA ASP A 551 -15.11 23.75 28.18
C ASP A 551 -13.62 23.46 27.91
N SER A 552 -13.33 22.20 27.58
CA SER A 552 -11.97 21.71 27.42
C SER A 552 -11.42 22.27 26.12
N ARG A 553 -10.38 23.07 26.25
CA ARG A 553 -9.49 23.43 25.15
C ARG A 553 -9.05 22.14 24.43
N SER A 554 -9.51 21.96 23.19
CA SER A 554 -9.30 20.76 22.37
C SER A 554 -8.28 21.06 21.28
N VAL A 555 -7.00 21.09 21.67
CA VAL A 555 -5.88 21.43 20.78
C VAL A 555 -4.86 20.27 20.76
N SER A 556 -4.52 19.82 19.56
CA SER A 556 -3.36 18.94 19.32
C SER A 556 -2.27 19.70 18.60
N VAL A 557 -1.04 19.56 19.08
CA VAL A 557 0.13 20.28 18.60
C VAL A 557 1.22 19.29 18.22
N LEU A 558 1.72 19.40 16.99
CA LEU A 558 2.92 18.71 16.54
C LEU A 558 4.03 19.75 16.34
N LEU A 559 5.20 19.52 16.93
CA LEU A 559 6.40 20.29 16.64
C LEU A 559 7.37 19.46 15.80
N LEU A 560 7.65 19.92 14.59
CA LEU A 560 8.64 19.38 13.67
C LEU A 560 9.93 20.21 13.77
N LEU A 561 11.02 19.54 14.13
CA LEU A 561 12.36 20.11 14.21
C LEU A 561 13.17 19.69 12.99
N ASP A 562 13.63 20.65 12.21
CA ASP A 562 14.63 20.41 11.18
C ASP A 562 15.97 20.08 11.85
N LEU A 563 16.51 18.88 11.66
CA LEU A 563 17.76 18.40 12.24
C LEU A 563 18.89 18.35 11.19
N SER A 564 18.84 19.22 10.19
CA SER A 564 19.87 19.34 9.16
C SER A 564 21.18 19.95 9.66
N GLN A 565 22.24 19.82 8.87
CA GLN A 565 23.60 20.23 9.23
C GLN A 565 23.74 21.71 9.63
N SER A 566 22.87 22.61 9.15
CA SER A 566 22.87 24.05 9.43
C SER A 566 22.69 24.38 10.92
N LEU A 567 21.99 23.54 11.68
CA LEU A 567 21.80 23.76 13.12
C LEU A 567 23.09 23.69 13.95
N ASN A 568 24.19 23.16 13.39
CA ASN A 568 25.50 23.15 14.05
C ASN A 568 26.25 24.50 13.98
N GLU A 569 25.71 25.49 13.26
CA GLU A 569 26.32 26.82 13.21
C GLU A 569 26.31 27.52 14.59
N VAL A 570 27.38 28.26 14.89
CA VAL A 570 27.56 28.96 16.17
C VAL A 570 27.02 30.38 16.07
N VAL A 571 26.11 30.74 16.97
CA VAL A 571 25.43 32.04 16.96
C VAL A 571 26.21 33.11 17.73
N GLY A 572 26.62 34.15 17.01
CA GLY A 572 27.18 35.39 17.58
C GLY A 572 28.46 35.18 18.40
N SER A 573 28.71 36.06 19.37
CA SER A 573 29.85 35.97 20.29
C SER A 573 29.61 35.04 21.49
N SER A 574 28.46 34.35 21.51
CA SER A 574 28.00 33.54 22.64
C SER A 574 28.64 32.15 22.70
N GLY A 575 29.20 31.67 21.58
CA GLY A 575 29.84 30.37 21.46
C GLY A 575 28.88 29.17 21.48
N ARG A 576 27.57 29.41 21.34
CA ARG A 576 26.51 28.38 21.37
C ARG A 576 26.02 28.04 19.97
N THR A 577 25.63 26.79 19.74
CA THR A 577 25.06 26.37 18.47
C THR A 577 23.57 26.71 18.37
N ILE A 578 23.04 26.80 17.14
CA ILE A 578 21.59 26.96 16.93
C ILE A 578 20.84 25.77 17.53
N LEU A 579 21.38 24.54 17.40
CA LEU A 579 20.84 23.34 18.02
C LEU A 579 20.63 23.48 19.53
N GLU A 580 21.62 24.03 20.27
CA GLU A 580 21.49 24.25 21.71
C GLU A 580 20.36 25.24 22.04
N LEU A 581 20.23 26.32 21.27
CA LEU A 581 19.16 27.32 21.46
C LEU A 581 17.78 26.74 21.12
N SER A 582 17.69 25.91 20.08
CA SER A 582 16.49 25.16 19.73
C SER A 582 16.10 24.18 20.85
N GLN A 583 17.06 23.41 21.41
CA GLN A 583 16.82 22.55 22.57
C GLN A 583 16.28 23.34 23.77
N GLU A 584 16.83 24.53 24.06
CA GLU A 584 16.34 25.39 25.13
C GLU A 584 14.89 25.85 24.89
N ALA A 585 14.57 26.27 23.67
CA ALA A 585 13.24 26.75 23.31
C ALA A 585 12.18 25.65 23.30
N VAL A 586 12.50 24.49 22.72
CA VAL A 586 11.63 23.32 22.67
C VAL A 586 11.33 22.82 24.07
N SER A 587 12.31 22.80 24.97
CA SER A 587 12.11 22.40 26.38
C SER A 587 11.11 23.31 27.11
N LEU A 588 11.20 24.63 26.88
CA LEU A 588 10.29 25.61 27.49
C LEU A 588 8.89 25.53 26.88
N LEU A 589 8.79 25.29 25.58
CA LEU A 589 7.51 25.07 24.91
C LEU A 589 6.85 23.79 25.43
N ALA A 590 7.57 22.67 25.45
CA ALA A 590 7.07 21.39 25.94
C ALA A 590 6.53 21.50 27.37
N TRP A 591 7.30 22.16 28.25
CA TRP A 591 6.86 22.46 29.60
C TRP A 591 5.58 23.32 29.63
N ALA A 592 5.48 24.36 28.78
CA ALA A 592 4.31 25.24 28.76
C ALA A 592 3.04 24.53 28.25
N VAL A 593 3.17 23.68 27.23
CA VAL A 593 2.05 22.92 26.63
C VAL A 593 1.54 21.86 27.62
N GLU A 594 2.46 21.15 28.30
CA GLU A 594 2.12 20.18 29.35
C GLU A 594 1.31 20.84 30.49
N GLN A 595 1.67 22.06 30.89
CA GLN A 595 0.94 22.80 31.93
C GLN A 595 -0.48 23.23 31.50
N LEU A 596 -0.75 23.35 30.20
CA LEU A 596 -2.07 23.67 29.65
C LEU A 596 -2.95 22.43 29.49
N GLY A 597 -2.34 21.24 29.40
CA GLY A 597 -3.04 19.97 29.18
C GLY A 597 -3.43 19.73 27.71
N ASP A 598 -2.76 20.37 26.77
CA ASP A 598 -2.97 20.12 25.33
C ASP A 598 -2.19 18.88 24.88
N ASN A 599 -2.70 18.15 23.89
CA ASN A 599 -2.01 16.99 23.31
C ASN A 599 -0.79 17.45 22.51
N PHE A 600 0.39 16.96 22.85
CA PHE A 600 1.65 17.45 22.27
C PHE A 600 2.58 16.34 21.81
N ALA A 601 3.08 16.44 20.58
CA ALA A 601 4.13 15.57 20.05
C ALA A 601 5.31 16.40 19.51
N ILE A 602 6.51 15.83 19.59
CA ILE A 602 7.75 16.42 19.08
C ILE A 602 8.44 15.38 18.20
N ALA A 603 8.78 15.78 16.99
CA ALA A 603 9.57 14.98 16.08
C ALA A 603 10.68 15.81 15.42
N GLY A 604 11.74 15.14 15.01
CA GLY A 604 12.83 15.72 14.22
C GLY A 604 12.96 15.04 12.86
N PHE A 605 13.52 15.72 11.87
CA PHE A 605 13.74 15.12 10.55
C PHE A 605 15.04 15.61 9.90
N ASN A 606 15.64 14.76 9.07
CA ASN A 606 16.70 15.10 8.13
C ASN A 606 16.63 14.17 6.91
N SER A 607 17.36 14.46 5.84
CA SER A 607 17.37 13.63 4.64
C SER A 607 18.76 13.41 4.05
N ASP A 608 18.97 12.20 3.53
CA ASP A 608 20.09 11.80 2.69
C ASP A 608 19.52 11.28 1.36
N THR A 609 19.27 12.20 0.42
CA THR A 609 18.51 11.95 -0.82
C THR A 609 17.04 11.57 -0.59
N ARG A 610 16.29 11.37 -1.68
CA ARG A 610 14.89 10.91 -1.62
C ARG A 610 14.73 9.54 -1.01
N GLN A 611 15.77 8.71 -1.09
CA GLN A 611 15.71 7.31 -0.68
C GLN A 611 15.82 7.14 0.83
N LYS A 612 16.18 8.19 1.57
CA LYS A 612 16.39 8.10 3.02
C LYS A 612 16.09 9.42 3.71
N VAL A 613 14.80 9.68 3.92
CA VAL A 613 14.33 10.74 4.81
C VAL A 613 14.16 10.13 6.20
N MET A 614 14.92 10.58 7.20
CA MET A 614 14.79 10.08 8.57
C MET A 614 13.78 10.93 9.33
N TYR A 615 12.88 10.26 10.06
CA TYR A 615 11.93 10.89 10.95
C TYR A 615 12.10 10.32 12.37
N TYR A 616 12.47 11.20 13.30
CA TYR A 616 12.82 10.85 14.68
C TYR A 616 11.69 11.23 15.63
N HIS A 617 11.07 10.24 16.26
CA HIS A 617 10.12 10.46 17.35
C HIS A 617 10.87 10.81 18.63
N ILE A 618 10.71 12.06 19.09
CA ILE A 618 11.31 12.56 20.33
C ILE A 618 10.29 12.43 21.46
N LYS A 619 9.04 12.83 21.21
CA LYS A 619 7.90 12.71 22.12
C LYS A 619 6.64 12.33 21.35
N GLY A 620 6.00 11.23 21.73
CA GLY A 620 4.66 10.85 21.25
C GLY A 620 3.52 11.60 21.95
N TYR A 621 2.31 11.54 21.38
CA TYR A 621 1.11 12.14 21.97
C TYR A 621 0.68 11.47 23.28
N SER A 622 0.97 10.18 23.46
CA SER A 622 0.66 9.40 24.67
C SER A 622 1.72 9.52 25.77
N GLU A 623 2.89 10.08 25.47
CA GLU A 623 3.98 10.24 26.44
C GLU A 623 3.83 11.54 27.23
N SER A 624 4.19 11.52 28.51
CA SER A 624 4.28 12.73 29.34
C SER A 624 5.66 13.39 29.19
N TRP A 625 5.78 14.67 29.55
CA TRP A 625 7.09 15.35 29.61
C TRP A 625 7.95 14.87 30.81
N ASP A 626 8.55 13.70 30.67
CA ASP A 626 9.37 13.02 31.69
C ASP A 626 10.87 12.99 31.35
N ASP A 627 11.68 12.34 32.20
CA ASP A 627 13.13 12.27 32.01
C ASP A 627 13.53 11.44 30.78
N THR A 628 12.67 10.53 30.31
CA THR A 628 12.87 9.76 29.08
C THR A 628 12.78 10.68 27.86
N VAL A 629 11.75 11.51 27.79
CA VAL A 629 11.60 12.45 26.68
C VAL A 629 12.68 13.54 26.72
N LYS A 630 13.02 14.04 27.93
CA LYS A 630 14.11 15.01 28.10
C LYS A 630 15.46 14.46 27.63
N SER A 631 15.77 13.20 27.93
CA SER A 631 17.02 12.58 27.52
C SER A 631 17.11 12.38 26.00
N ARG A 632 15.98 12.09 25.33
CA ARG A 632 15.93 12.08 23.87
C ARG A 632 16.17 13.47 23.27
N LEU A 633 15.53 14.51 23.83
CA LEU A 633 15.75 15.89 23.36
C LEU A 633 17.20 16.34 23.59
N ALA A 634 17.85 15.91 24.67
CA ALA A 634 19.24 16.25 24.99
C ALA A 634 20.24 15.71 23.96
N ASP A 635 19.94 14.55 23.38
CA ASP A 635 20.78 13.78 22.44
C ASP A 635 20.51 14.09 20.96
N LEU A 636 19.77 15.17 20.66
CA LEU A 636 19.58 15.58 19.27
C LEU A 636 20.93 15.86 18.60
N LYS A 637 21.08 15.34 17.37
CA LYS A 637 22.21 15.58 16.48
C LYS A 637 21.70 16.20 15.19
N ALA A 638 22.41 17.21 14.72
CA ALA A 638 22.12 17.90 13.48
C ALA A 638 23.04 17.37 12.37
N GLU A 639 22.49 16.73 11.34
CA GLU A 639 23.22 16.03 10.28
C GLU A 639 22.41 16.04 8.96
N PHE A 640 23.10 15.90 7.82
CA PHE A 640 22.51 15.77 6.48
C PHE A 640 21.67 16.96 5.99
N SER A 641 20.78 16.72 5.02
CA SER A 641 20.02 17.70 4.24
C SER A 641 18.55 17.82 4.71
N THR A 642 17.73 18.60 3.99
CA THR A 642 16.38 19.00 4.40
C THR A 642 15.34 18.71 3.31
N ARG A 643 14.65 17.56 3.40
CA ARG A 643 13.49 17.23 2.55
C ARG A 643 12.16 17.43 3.30
N MET A 644 11.81 18.69 3.52
CA MET A 644 10.73 19.11 4.41
C MET A 644 9.33 18.65 3.96
N GLY A 645 9.03 18.61 2.65
CA GLY A 645 7.73 18.20 2.14
C GLY A 645 7.32 16.78 2.59
N ALA A 646 8.23 15.82 2.49
CA ALA A 646 8.01 14.45 2.98
C ALA A 646 7.78 14.40 4.50
N ALA A 647 8.60 15.13 5.27
CA ALA A 647 8.45 15.20 6.73
C ALA A 647 7.14 15.85 7.17
N ILE A 648 6.65 16.88 6.46
CA ILE A 648 5.36 17.53 6.71
C ILE A 648 4.21 16.54 6.46
N ARG A 649 4.22 15.83 5.32
CA ARG A 649 3.18 14.83 4.99
C ARG A 649 3.14 13.72 6.03
N HIS A 650 4.31 13.27 6.46
CA HIS A 650 4.47 12.25 7.49
C HIS A 650 3.98 12.73 8.87
N GLY A 651 4.39 13.91 9.32
CA GLY A 651 3.88 14.51 10.55
C GLY A 651 2.37 14.73 10.53
N ALA A 652 1.82 15.12 9.37
CA ALA A 652 0.38 15.26 9.18
C ALA A 652 -0.38 13.93 9.27
N HIS A 653 0.22 12.80 8.88
CA HIS A 653 -0.39 11.48 9.07
C HIS A 653 -0.71 11.27 10.56
N TYR A 654 0.25 11.51 11.46
CA TYR A 654 0.06 11.37 12.91
C TYR A 654 -0.87 12.43 13.52
N LEU A 655 -0.80 13.67 13.03
CA LEU A 655 -1.66 14.75 13.49
C LEU A 655 -3.13 14.52 13.05
N ASP A 656 -3.37 13.86 11.92
CA ASP A 656 -4.73 13.57 11.46
C ASP A 656 -5.47 12.58 12.36
N LEU A 657 -4.74 11.63 12.97
CA LEU A 657 -5.29 10.63 13.88
C LEU A 657 -5.85 11.24 15.18
N GLN A 658 -5.44 12.47 15.52
CA GLN A 658 -5.89 13.16 16.72
C GLN A 658 -7.36 13.63 16.59
N GLN A 659 -8.13 13.52 17.68
CA GLN A 659 -9.54 13.91 17.74
C GLN A 659 -9.77 15.38 18.13
N SER A 660 -8.71 16.18 18.23
CA SER A 660 -8.78 17.57 18.68
C SER A 660 -9.41 18.49 17.63
N ASP A 661 -10.17 19.49 18.08
CA ASP A 661 -10.86 20.46 17.20
C ASP A 661 -9.88 21.35 16.44
N LYS A 662 -8.77 21.74 17.10
CA LYS A 662 -7.70 22.53 16.49
C LYS A 662 -6.43 21.69 16.41
N LYS A 663 -5.91 21.48 15.20
CA LYS A 663 -4.67 20.75 14.92
C LYS A 663 -3.59 21.71 14.44
N LEU A 664 -2.59 21.98 15.27
CA LEU A 664 -1.51 22.92 14.99
C LEU A 664 -0.22 22.15 14.67
N MET A 665 0.41 22.45 13.53
CA MET A 665 1.72 21.91 13.17
C MET A 665 2.73 23.06 13.18
N LEU A 666 3.64 23.06 14.14
CA LEU A 666 4.73 24.02 14.25
C LEU A 666 5.97 23.43 13.58
N ILE A 667 6.58 24.16 12.65
CA ILE A 667 7.78 23.74 11.94
C ILE A 667 8.90 24.71 12.32
N LEU A 668 9.98 24.20 12.92
CA LEU A 668 11.16 24.98 13.27
C LEU A 668 12.29 24.60 12.31
N THR A 669 12.76 25.56 11.51
CA THR A 669 13.82 25.37 10.51
C THR A 669 14.72 26.58 10.46
N ASP A 670 15.98 26.39 10.08
CA ASP A 670 16.97 27.44 9.90
C ASP A 670 17.38 27.63 8.43
N GLY A 671 16.74 26.91 7.48
CA GLY A 671 17.20 26.89 6.09
C GLY A 671 16.10 26.66 5.04
N GLU A 672 16.53 26.70 3.78
CA GLU A 672 15.70 26.35 2.62
C GLU A 672 15.63 24.83 2.45
N PRO A 673 14.49 24.25 2.03
CA PRO A 673 14.42 22.84 1.65
C PRO A 673 15.42 22.55 0.51
N ALA A 674 16.41 21.71 0.79
CA ALA A 674 17.50 21.38 -0.12
C ALA A 674 17.98 19.94 0.13
N ASP A 675 18.32 19.22 -0.94
CA ASP A 675 18.86 17.86 -0.87
C ASP A 675 19.89 17.65 -2.00
N ILE A 676 20.84 16.73 -1.79
CA ILE A 676 22.01 16.55 -2.66
C ILE A 676 21.67 15.95 -4.03
N ASP A 677 20.52 15.28 -4.16
CA ASP A 677 20.06 14.64 -5.39
C ASP A 677 19.28 15.58 -6.33
N ILE A 678 19.06 16.83 -5.92
CA ILE A 678 18.28 17.82 -6.67
C ILE A 678 19.18 18.98 -7.12
N HIS A 679 19.17 19.23 -8.43
CA HIS A 679 19.92 20.34 -9.04
C HIS A 679 19.14 21.65 -9.11
N ASP A 680 17.80 21.58 -9.13
CA ASP A 680 16.93 22.75 -9.19
C ASP A 680 16.53 23.19 -7.77
N PRO A 681 17.00 24.35 -7.28
CA PRO A 681 16.71 24.82 -5.93
C PRO A 681 15.22 25.08 -5.69
N LYS A 682 14.40 25.27 -6.74
CA LYS A 682 12.97 25.53 -6.59
C LYS A 682 12.13 24.28 -6.37
N ALA A 683 12.64 23.09 -6.72
CA ALA A 683 11.83 21.88 -6.71
C ALA A 683 11.30 21.54 -5.31
N LEU A 684 12.18 21.51 -4.31
CA LEU A 684 11.78 21.20 -2.93
C LEU A 684 11.02 22.33 -2.25
N ILE A 685 11.25 23.58 -2.64
CA ILE A 685 10.45 24.74 -2.19
C ILE A 685 9.00 24.56 -2.64
N GLN A 686 8.79 24.25 -3.93
CA GLN A 686 7.45 24.06 -4.48
C GLN A 686 6.78 22.78 -3.95
N ASP A 687 7.54 21.71 -3.71
CA ASP A 687 7.00 20.52 -3.05
C ASP A 687 6.57 20.79 -1.62
N THR A 688 7.40 21.51 -0.85
CA THR A 688 7.05 21.90 0.53
C THR A 688 5.83 22.80 0.54
N HIS A 689 5.71 23.75 -0.40
CA HIS A 689 4.52 24.57 -0.56
C HIS A 689 3.28 23.71 -0.80
N LYS A 690 3.39 22.70 -1.68
CA LYS A 690 2.29 21.77 -1.95
C LYS A 690 1.90 20.94 -0.73
N ALA A 691 2.89 20.42 0.00
CA ALA A 691 2.66 19.70 1.26
C ALA A 691 1.93 20.56 2.29
N VAL A 692 2.30 21.85 2.43
CA VAL A 692 1.60 22.80 3.31
C VAL A 692 0.14 22.98 2.88
N GLN A 693 -0.14 23.13 1.58
CA GLN A 693 -1.51 23.21 1.06
C GLN A 693 -2.32 21.95 1.37
N GLU A 694 -1.73 20.76 1.19
CA GLU A 694 -2.38 19.47 1.50
C GLU A 694 -2.76 19.38 2.99
N VAL A 695 -1.85 19.80 3.88
CA VAL A 695 -2.08 19.84 5.33
C VAL A 695 -3.20 20.83 5.70
N GLN A 696 -3.22 22.01 5.07
CA GLN A 696 -4.29 23.00 5.25
C GLN A 696 -5.64 22.47 4.78
N GLN A 697 -5.69 21.74 3.65
CA GLN A 697 -6.93 21.12 3.14
C GLN A 697 -7.49 20.07 4.10
N LYS A 698 -6.64 19.42 4.91
CA LYS A 698 -7.06 18.51 5.99
C LYS A 698 -7.54 19.24 7.27
N GLY A 699 -7.63 20.58 7.24
CA GLY A 699 -8.08 21.38 8.39
C GLY A 699 -7.02 21.56 9.49
N MET A 700 -5.76 21.29 9.17
CA MET A 700 -4.63 21.52 10.08
C MET A 700 -4.00 22.89 9.82
N TYR A 701 -3.34 23.45 10.82
CA TYR A 701 -2.73 24.77 10.78
C TYR A 701 -1.20 24.63 10.81
N PRO A 702 -0.53 24.51 9.65
CA PRO A 702 0.92 24.55 9.60
C PRO A 702 1.43 25.98 9.81
N TYR A 703 2.43 26.14 10.67
CA TYR A 703 3.04 27.43 10.99
C TYR A 703 4.56 27.28 11.08
N CYS A 704 5.28 28.03 10.25
CA CYS A 704 6.74 27.97 10.17
C CYS A 704 7.40 29.03 11.06
N ILE A 705 8.43 28.63 11.79
CA ILE A 705 9.29 29.49 12.59
C ILE A 705 10.68 29.38 11.99
N SER A 706 11.13 30.47 11.37
CA SER A 706 12.44 30.52 10.74
C SER A 706 13.47 31.22 11.59
N LEU A 707 14.67 30.63 11.62
CA LEU A 707 15.83 31.17 12.31
C LEU A 707 16.78 31.94 11.37
N ASP A 708 16.53 31.93 10.05
CA ASP A 708 17.34 32.65 9.06
C ASP A 708 16.80 34.07 8.79
N LYS A 709 17.72 35.05 8.87
CA LYS A 709 17.48 36.47 8.63
C LYS A 709 17.19 36.81 7.17
N ARG A 710 17.48 35.90 6.24
CA ARG A 710 17.23 36.08 4.79
C ARG A 710 15.99 35.31 4.32
N ALA A 711 15.26 34.69 5.24
CA ALA A 711 14.25 33.71 4.89
C ALA A 711 12.91 34.26 4.38
N ASP A 712 12.74 35.59 4.38
CA ASP A 712 11.45 36.22 4.06
C ASP A 712 10.94 35.88 2.66
N GLU A 713 11.80 35.73 1.65
CA GLU A 713 11.36 35.52 0.26
C GLU A 713 10.84 34.09 0.03
N TYR A 714 11.61 33.05 0.37
CA TYR A 714 11.21 31.66 0.09
C TYR A 714 10.18 31.12 1.08
N ILE A 715 10.20 31.56 2.35
CA ILE A 715 9.24 31.07 3.36
C ILE A 715 7.86 31.65 3.11
N ALA A 716 7.78 32.91 2.64
CA ALA A 716 6.52 33.50 2.21
C ALA A 716 5.94 32.71 1.02
N ASP A 717 6.77 32.26 0.08
CA ASP A 717 6.34 31.39 -1.01
C ASP A 717 5.80 30.05 -0.49
N ILE A 718 6.45 29.43 0.50
CA ILE A 718 6.03 28.11 1.05
C ILE A 718 4.79 28.22 1.95
N PHE A 719 4.81 29.09 2.95
CA PHE A 719 3.83 29.12 4.05
C PHE A 719 2.80 30.27 3.93
N GLY A 720 2.94 31.14 2.94
CA GLY A 720 2.07 32.31 2.78
C GLY A 720 2.20 33.26 3.97
N SER A 721 1.09 33.54 4.66
CA SER A 721 1.08 34.38 5.86
C SER A 721 1.33 33.63 7.17
N HIS A 722 1.61 32.32 7.13
CA HIS A 722 1.70 31.44 8.31
C HIS A 722 3.16 31.20 8.73
N TYR A 723 3.93 32.27 8.88
CA TYR A 723 5.30 32.17 9.34
C TYR A 723 5.69 33.32 10.28
N SER A 724 6.75 33.10 11.06
CA SER A 724 7.45 34.13 11.82
C SER A 724 8.96 33.96 11.65
N VAL A 725 9.66 35.06 11.39
CA VAL A 725 11.13 35.10 11.33
C VAL A 725 11.66 35.67 12.65
N ILE A 726 12.58 34.96 13.27
CA ILE A 726 13.19 35.37 14.54
C ILE A 726 14.55 36.00 14.25
N ASP A 727 14.58 37.33 14.17
CA ASP A 727 15.79 38.11 13.88
C ASP A 727 16.94 37.89 14.86
N ARG A 728 16.61 37.57 16.12
CA ARG A 728 17.59 37.33 17.19
C ARG A 728 17.41 35.90 17.69
N ILE A 729 18.20 34.97 17.17
CA ILE A 729 18.12 33.55 17.55
C ILE A 729 18.27 33.38 19.08
N GLU A 730 18.98 34.28 19.77
CA GLU A 730 19.10 34.25 21.23
C GLU A 730 17.78 34.55 21.98
N SER A 731 16.77 35.16 21.34
CA SER A 731 15.43 35.36 21.91
C SER A 731 14.45 34.21 21.63
N LEU A 732 14.85 33.22 20.82
CA LEU A 732 14.04 32.04 20.50
C LEU A 732 13.42 31.35 21.74
N PRO A 733 14.15 31.13 22.86
CA PRO A 733 13.57 30.51 24.05
C PRO A 733 12.41 31.29 24.68
N LYS A 734 12.35 32.61 24.43
CA LYS A 734 11.29 33.48 24.92
C LYS A 734 10.14 33.62 23.92
N GLU A 735 10.46 33.73 22.64
CA GLU A 735 9.48 34.03 21.59
C GLU A 735 8.64 32.81 21.22
N LEU A 736 9.23 31.61 21.18
CA LEU A 736 8.52 30.39 20.77
C LEU A 736 7.31 30.07 21.68
N PRO A 737 7.41 30.07 23.02
CA PRO A 737 6.23 29.88 23.87
C PRO A 737 5.21 31.02 23.75
N GLN A 738 5.64 32.25 23.51
CA GLN A 738 4.72 33.40 23.35
C GLN A 738 3.93 33.31 22.04
N LEU A 739 4.60 32.90 20.97
CA LEU A 739 3.99 32.63 19.67
C LEU A 739 2.95 31.52 19.81
N PHE A 740 3.29 30.41 20.45
CA PHE A 740 2.34 29.32 20.71
C PHE A 740 1.08 29.81 21.44
N LEU A 741 1.24 30.65 22.47
CA LEU A 741 0.10 31.23 23.20
C LEU A 741 -0.73 32.19 22.35
N SER A 742 -0.13 32.85 21.36
CA SER A 742 -0.88 33.70 20.42
C SER A 742 -1.67 32.89 19.39
N LEU A 743 -1.12 31.76 18.94
CA LEU A 743 -1.73 30.87 17.95
C LEU A 743 -2.84 30.00 18.54
N THR A 744 -2.85 29.79 19.85
CA THR A 744 -3.82 28.96 20.57
C THR A 744 -4.82 29.73 21.42
N LYS A 745 -4.80 31.07 21.35
CA LYS A 745 -5.95 31.90 21.69
C LYS A 745 -7.05 31.71 20.65
#